data_AF-A0A934IUQ0-F1
#
_entry.id   AF-A0A934IUQ0-F1
#
_cell.length_a   1.000
_cell.length_b   1.000
_cell.length_c   1.000
_cell.angle_alpha   90.00
_cell.angle_beta   90.00
_cell.angle_gamma   90.00
#
_symmetry.space_group_name_H-M   'P 1'
#
loop_
_entity.id
_entity.type
_entity.pdbx_description
1 polymer ?
#
loop_
_entity_poly.entity_id
_entity_poly.type
_entity_poly.pdbx_seq_one_letter_code
_entity_poly.pdbx_strand_id
1 'polypeptide(L)'
;MLKTFSSKHDVCAVYRTLPQHAGSETVAFGDENGLAEAVQQADVVVHAALNTRARGKDFIPANRSVTEKLLALIRPGQCRLFVYFSSQVVYSALDPVAHPVQDESLDLEEKGKLDAYTRLKLVEEKRVIEVCKAKGIDYLIVRPTVVMGPHMQWSSGIVDAMRWAPVGLKNRTFNLIHVEDLSAQLLALIDNGVVNEVVNLGDLDVSSDDYFRHAAGLAGRPMFLAPDWLAGAAGAAIPSTLWFLAHDVTVDTQKVRRLSGITTNRALGEFFEPAARVVPAKDLEAIRSVVSSGKPFHTIGRGYFLWFNDKLSSDQLVMGHYAGIVGLEGDEFTVRAGTTLRAMLDFLAPRGLTLGTLPEFVDISAGACFFAEVHGSSADYISVYDLISAIRYIGKDGVEVYLRRDDAVWDKLRAETGIVVTEVTFRCQSNQRLANVIEWHPDTRLEHYVDGGYRANFSTTVHWYPRSHELMVYNVNPVGENRPKDRGPFAPMRGSPALMQKLLLSLRLRGRLRIVGPAEQVLAPWTGVPAKELVGKIFRDGHRRIRNLEVCVPDYCASNFFARLRQHIPQMQINPGQGIGVRFTRQPATDRGFVWVEMTSRNAEQMHAMVDMAREACGDAFWLHRGKYVPRGVGVDHLFIPRNPVNISLSKVTPVGDATSGS
;
A
#
# COMPACT_ATOMS: atom_id res chain seq x y z
N MET A 1 -16.52 13.05 -5.59
CA MET A 1 -16.52 11.60 -5.90
C MET A 1 -16.37 11.47 -7.41
N LEU A 2 -15.41 10.67 -7.89
CA LEU A 2 -15.31 10.35 -9.31
C LEU A 2 -16.64 9.76 -9.78
N LYS A 3 -17.20 10.25 -10.89
CA LYS A 3 -18.31 9.56 -11.56
C LYS A 3 -17.74 8.30 -12.19
N THR A 4 -18.05 7.14 -11.62
CA THR A 4 -17.61 5.84 -12.13
C THR A 4 -18.75 5.16 -12.89
N PHE A 5 -18.40 4.27 -13.81
CA PHE A 5 -19.38 3.40 -14.49
C PHE A 5 -20.26 2.65 -13.49
N SER A 6 -19.68 2.19 -12.38
CA SER A 6 -20.37 1.48 -11.31
C SER A 6 -21.45 2.29 -10.55
N SER A 7 -21.54 3.60 -10.80
CA SER A 7 -22.62 4.42 -10.22
C SER A 7 -23.98 4.19 -10.88
N LYS A 8 -24.00 3.68 -12.12
CA LYS A 8 -25.21 3.46 -12.91
C LYS A 8 -25.29 2.09 -13.59
N HIS A 9 -24.16 1.42 -13.74
CA HIS A 9 -24.07 0.14 -14.44
C HIS A 9 -23.50 -0.92 -13.51
N ASP A 10 -23.89 -2.17 -13.77
CA ASP A 10 -23.15 -3.31 -13.24
C ASP A 10 -21.83 -3.43 -14.00
N VAL A 11 -20.73 -3.60 -13.29
CA VAL A 11 -19.38 -3.52 -13.86
C VAL A 11 -18.55 -4.68 -13.34
N CYS A 12 -18.06 -5.50 -14.28
CA CYS A 12 -16.97 -6.42 -14.04
C CYS A 12 -15.65 -5.82 -14.56
N ALA A 13 -14.75 -5.46 -13.64
CA ALA A 13 -13.46 -4.87 -13.96
C ALA A 13 -12.41 -5.97 -14.20
N VAL A 14 -11.90 -6.05 -15.43
CA VAL A 14 -10.82 -6.97 -15.80
C VAL A 14 -9.46 -6.32 -15.53
N TYR A 15 -8.61 -6.96 -14.72
CA TYR A 15 -7.33 -6.39 -14.30
C TYR A 15 -6.15 -7.32 -14.56
N ARG A 16 -4.97 -6.74 -14.80
CA ARG A 16 -3.67 -7.47 -14.73
C ARG A 16 -2.94 -7.28 -13.41
N THR A 17 -3.24 -6.19 -12.71
CA THR A 17 -2.74 -5.89 -11.37
C THR A 17 -3.94 -5.48 -10.56
N LEU A 18 -4.13 -6.10 -9.39
CA LEU A 18 -5.32 -5.89 -8.56
C LEU A 18 -5.53 -4.39 -8.30
N PRO A 19 -6.71 -3.83 -8.59
CA PRO A 19 -6.99 -2.43 -8.33
C PRO A 19 -6.95 -2.14 -6.82
N GLN A 20 -6.45 -0.96 -6.44
CA GLN A 20 -6.37 -0.54 -5.02
C GLN A 20 -7.75 -0.34 -4.37
N HIS A 21 -8.80 -0.19 -5.17
CA HIS A 21 -10.18 -0.04 -4.73
C HIS A 21 -11.04 -1.00 -5.56
N ALA A 22 -11.61 -2.02 -4.93
CA ALA A 22 -12.57 -2.93 -5.56
C ALA A 22 -13.98 -2.56 -5.09
N GLY A 23 -14.64 -1.65 -5.80
CA GLY A 23 -16.07 -1.34 -5.63
C GLY A 23 -16.97 -2.06 -6.64
N SER A 24 -16.41 -3.02 -7.38
CA SER A 24 -17.01 -3.71 -8.52
C SER A 24 -16.52 -5.16 -8.52
N GLU A 25 -17.24 -6.07 -9.17
CA GLU A 25 -16.72 -7.42 -9.41
C GLU A 25 -15.41 -7.31 -10.21
N THR A 26 -14.42 -8.16 -9.89
CA THR A 26 -13.10 -8.08 -10.49
C THR A 26 -12.65 -9.44 -10.98
N VAL A 27 -12.10 -9.47 -12.19
CA VAL A 27 -11.58 -10.68 -12.82
C VAL A 27 -10.13 -10.46 -13.24
N ALA A 28 -9.25 -11.38 -12.88
CA ALA A 28 -7.87 -11.35 -13.34
C ALA A 28 -7.84 -11.68 -14.84
N PHE A 29 -7.13 -10.88 -15.65
CA PHE A 29 -6.97 -11.12 -17.09
C PHE A 29 -6.32 -12.48 -17.41
N GLY A 30 -5.54 -13.03 -16.45
CA GLY A 30 -4.93 -14.36 -16.56
C GLY A 30 -5.87 -15.52 -16.22
N ASP A 31 -7.03 -15.26 -15.63
CA ASP A 31 -8.08 -16.25 -15.41
C ASP A 31 -8.90 -16.38 -16.68
N GLU A 32 -8.64 -17.44 -17.46
CA GLU A 32 -9.28 -17.62 -18.75
C GLU A 32 -10.78 -17.87 -18.66
N ASN A 33 -11.21 -18.61 -17.62
CA ASN A 33 -12.61 -18.95 -17.44
C ASN A 33 -13.40 -17.74 -16.95
N GLY A 34 -12.90 -17.06 -15.91
CA GLY A 34 -13.52 -15.83 -15.39
C GLY A 34 -13.57 -14.74 -16.47
N LEU A 35 -12.52 -14.59 -17.29
CA LEU A 35 -12.51 -13.63 -18.39
C LEU A 35 -13.56 -13.99 -19.46
N ALA A 36 -13.65 -15.26 -19.83
CA ALA A 36 -14.62 -15.72 -20.82
C ALA A 36 -16.05 -15.48 -20.33
N GLU A 37 -16.34 -15.81 -19.08
CA GLU A 37 -17.63 -15.58 -18.45
C GLU A 37 -18.00 -14.09 -18.43
N ALA A 38 -17.11 -13.25 -17.91
CA ALA A 38 -17.33 -11.81 -17.82
C ALA A 38 -17.61 -11.17 -19.20
N VAL A 39 -16.82 -11.52 -20.23
CA VAL A 39 -17.00 -10.97 -21.58
C VAL A 39 -18.27 -11.52 -22.24
N GLN A 40 -18.62 -12.79 -22.01
CA GLN A 40 -19.79 -13.40 -22.60
C GLN A 40 -21.10 -12.96 -21.96
N GLN A 41 -21.09 -12.44 -20.74
CA GLN A 41 -22.28 -11.92 -20.06
C GLN A 41 -22.48 -10.42 -20.27
N ALA A 42 -21.43 -9.68 -20.67
CA ALA A 42 -21.50 -8.23 -20.85
C ALA A 42 -22.31 -7.81 -22.08
N ASP A 43 -23.14 -6.76 -21.93
CA ASP A 43 -23.80 -6.09 -23.04
C ASP A 43 -22.88 -5.06 -23.72
N VAL A 44 -21.97 -4.44 -22.96
CA VAL A 44 -20.93 -3.54 -23.47
C VAL A 44 -19.56 -4.03 -23.04
N VAL A 45 -18.64 -4.17 -23.99
CA VAL A 45 -17.24 -4.53 -23.72
C VAL A 45 -16.34 -3.35 -24.04
N VAL A 46 -15.64 -2.83 -23.02
CA VAL A 46 -14.68 -1.72 -23.17
C VAL A 46 -13.24 -2.26 -23.16
N HIS A 47 -12.62 -2.33 -24.34
CA HIS A 47 -11.24 -2.80 -24.50
C HIS A 47 -10.25 -1.64 -24.46
N ALA A 48 -9.65 -1.43 -23.27
CA ALA A 48 -8.58 -0.46 -23.01
C ALA A 48 -7.21 -1.11 -22.72
N ALA A 49 -7.06 -2.41 -22.94
CA ALA A 49 -5.88 -3.15 -22.51
C ALA A 49 -4.75 -3.15 -23.55
N LEU A 50 -3.51 -2.95 -23.09
CA LEU A 50 -2.28 -3.11 -23.89
C LEU A 50 -1.23 -3.90 -23.09
N ASN A 51 -0.62 -4.92 -23.68
CA ASN A 51 0.57 -5.61 -23.16
C ASN A 51 1.82 -4.74 -23.30
N THR A 52 2.10 -4.00 -22.22
CA THR A 52 3.26 -3.10 -22.10
C THR A 52 4.58 -3.84 -21.83
N ARG A 53 4.57 -5.15 -21.54
CA ARG A 53 5.80 -5.95 -21.35
C ARG A 53 6.37 -6.46 -22.67
N ALA A 54 5.53 -6.63 -23.69
CA ALA A 54 5.98 -7.01 -25.02
C ALA A 54 6.84 -5.87 -25.62
N ARG A 55 7.89 -6.24 -26.35
CA ARG A 55 8.88 -5.31 -26.92
C ARG A 55 9.31 -5.79 -28.30
N GLY A 56 9.84 -4.88 -29.12
CA GLY A 56 10.42 -5.21 -30.42
C GLY A 56 9.44 -5.94 -31.33
N LYS A 57 9.89 -7.08 -31.90
CA LYS A 57 9.12 -7.87 -32.86
C LYS A 57 7.85 -8.50 -32.27
N ASP A 58 7.83 -8.76 -30.96
CA ASP A 58 6.69 -9.42 -30.28
C ASP A 58 5.59 -8.44 -29.86
N PHE A 59 5.84 -7.13 -29.95
CA PHE A 59 4.90 -6.10 -29.53
C PHE A 59 3.56 -6.20 -30.26
N ILE A 60 3.57 -6.26 -31.60
CA ILE A 60 2.34 -6.33 -32.40
C ILE A 60 1.63 -7.68 -32.21
N PRO A 61 2.30 -8.85 -32.36
CA PRO A 61 1.63 -10.15 -32.18
C PRO A 61 0.98 -10.31 -30.80
N ALA A 62 1.69 -9.93 -29.72
CA ALA A 62 1.19 -10.11 -28.36
C ALA A 62 -0.04 -9.23 -28.07
N ASN A 63 -0.08 -7.99 -28.60
CA ASN A 63 -1.20 -7.09 -28.40
C ASN A 63 -2.41 -7.45 -29.28
N ARG A 64 -2.15 -7.83 -30.53
CA ARG A 64 -3.21 -8.30 -31.42
C ARG A 64 -3.91 -9.55 -30.86
N SER A 65 -3.15 -10.48 -30.28
CA SER A 65 -3.70 -11.67 -29.62
C SER A 65 -4.69 -11.32 -28.50
N VAL A 66 -4.41 -10.26 -27.72
CA VAL A 66 -5.34 -9.78 -26.67
C VAL A 66 -6.65 -9.30 -27.30
N THR A 67 -6.57 -8.48 -28.36
CA THR A 67 -7.75 -7.96 -29.06
C THR A 67 -8.57 -9.07 -29.71
N GLU A 68 -7.92 -10.00 -30.42
CA GLU A 68 -8.61 -11.14 -31.06
C GLU A 68 -9.24 -12.07 -30.02
N LYS A 69 -8.62 -12.29 -28.85
CA LYS A 69 -9.21 -13.07 -27.76
C LYS A 69 -10.53 -12.47 -27.29
N LEU A 70 -10.60 -11.15 -27.09
CA LEU A 70 -11.85 -10.48 -26.69
C LEU A 70 -12.90 -10.51 -27.81
N LEU A 71 -12.50 -10.24 -29.06
CA LEU A 71 -13.39 -10.31 -30.22
C LEU A 71 -13.95 -11.72 -30.49
N ALA A 72 -13.19 -12.77 -30.14
CA ALA A 72 -13.66 -14.15 -30.22
C ALA A 72 -14.74 -14.47 -29.17
N LEU A 73 -14.66 -13.85 -27.98
CA LEU A 73 -15.56 -14.10 -26.86
C LEU A 73 -16.90 -13.38 -26.97
N ILE A 74 -16.96 -12.22 -27.64
CA ILE A 74 -18.23 -11.49 -27.83
C ILE A 74 -19.21 -12.25 -28.73
N ARG A 75 -20.49 -12.22 -28.33
CA ARG A 75 -21.60 -12.91 -29.00
C ARG A 75 -22.68 -11.93 -29.45
N PRO A 76 -23.19 -12.04 -30.69
CA PRO A 76 -24.33 -11.26 -31.12
C PRO A 76 -25.56 -11.58 -30.27
N GLY A 77 -26.42 -10.59 -30.03
CA GLY A 77 -27.61 -10.70 -29.17
C GLY A 77 -27.34 -10.55 -27.67
N GLN A 78 -26.08 -10.72 -27.22
CA GLN A 78 -25.67 -10.44 -25.85
C GLN A 78 -24.84 -9.16 -25.79
N CYS A 79 -23.71 -9.13 -26.51
CA CYS A 79 -22.89 -7.92 -26.64
C CYS A 79 -23.49 -7.03 -27.72
N ARG A 80 -24.04 -5.88 -27.31
CA ARG A 80 -24.58 -4.85 -28.23
C ARG A 80 -23.48 -3.93 -28.73
N LEU A 81 -22.46 -3.63 -27.93
CA LEU A 81 -21.44 -2.63 -28.24
C LEU A 81 -20.04 -3.06 -27.81
N PHE A 82 -19.10 -3.08 -28.77
CA PHE A 82 -17.68 -3.25 -28.50
C PHE A 82 -16.95 -1.90 -28.61
N VAL A 83 -16.47 -1.37 -27.48
CA VAL A 83 -15.70 -0.14 -27.44
C VAL A 83 -14.21 -0.47 -27.51
N TYR A 84 -13.50 0.12 -28.47
CA TYR A 84 -12.07 -0.06 -28.65
C TYR A 84 -11.31 1.24 -28.38
N PHE A 85 -10.33 1.19 -27.47
CA PHE A 85 -9.41 2.29 -27.24
C PHE A 85 -8.29 2.27 -28.26
N SER A 86 -8.37 3.21 -29.19
CA SER A 86 -7.25 3.61 -30.03
C SER A 86 -6.45 4.73 -29.33
N SER A 87 -5.82 5.62 -30.08
CA SER A 87 -5.05 6.75 -29.57
C SER A 87 -4.93 7.82 -30.66
N GLN A 88 -4.80 9.09 -30.28
CA GLN A 88 -4.46 10.17 -31.23
C GLN A 88 -3.17 9.90 -32.04
N VAL A 89 -2.30 8.99 -31.58
CA VAL A 89 -1.07 8.64 -32.30
C VAL A 89 -1.32 8.16 -33.73
N VAL A 90 -2.51 7.63 -34.04
CA VAL A 90 -2.85 7.15 -35.40
C VAL A 90 -2.72 8.25 -36.46
N TYR A 91 -2.83 9.51 -36.06
CA TYR A 91 -2.65 10.67 -36.92
C TYR A 91 -1.19 10.90 -37.33
N SER A 92 -0.21 10.24 -36.68
CA SER A 92 1.19 10.29 -37.13
C SER A 92 1.43 9.60 -38.47
N ALA A 93 0.42 8.93 -39.03
CA ALA A 93 0.44 8.42 -40.40
C ALA A 93 0.17 9.50 -41.46
N LEU A 94 -0.25 10.70 -41.04
CA LEU A 94 -0.49 11.84 -41.90
C LEU A 94 0.72 12.79 -41.90
N ASP A 95 0.81 13.61 -42.95
CA ASP A 95 1.72 14.75 -42.96
C ASP A 95 1.17 15.86 -42.04
N PRO A 96 1.84 16.18 -40.92
CA PRO A 96 1.35 17.19 -39.97
C PRO A 96 1.31 18.61 -40.54
N VAL A 97 2.09 18.90 -41.60
CA VAL A 97 2.08 20.21 -42.25
C VAL A 97 0.86 20.35 -43.16
N ALA A 98 0.51 19.27 -43.87
CA ALA A 98 -0.69 19.23 -44.70
C ALA A 98 -1.98 19.11 -43.88
N HIS A 99 -1.89 18.51 -42.68
CA HIS A 99 -3.00 18.26 -41.78
C HIS A 99 -2.73 18.88 -40.38
N PRO A 100 -2.77 20.21 -40.24
CA PRO A 100 -2.52 20.87 -38.95
C PRO A 100 -3.66 20.68 -37.94
N VAL A 101 -4.85 20.32 -38.41
CA VAL A 101 -6.02 19.97 -37.58
C VAL A 101 -6.34 18.49 -37.82
N GLN A 102 -6.43 17.72 -36.74
CA GLN A 102 -6.65 16.28 -36.76
C GLN A 102 -8.11 15.98 -36.37
N ASP A 103 -8.90 15.50 -37.33
CA ASP A 103 -10.30 15.14 -37.12
C ASP A 103 -10.58 13.68 -37.52
N GLU A 104 -11.75 13.15 -37.18
CA GLU A 104 -12.10 11.75 -37.39
C GLU A 104 -12.51 11.42 -38.84
N SER A 105 -12.61 12.42 -39.73
CA SER A 105 -12.92 12.23 -41.16
C SER A 105 -11.69 11.97 -42.02
N LEU A 106 -10.49 12.22 -41.49
CA LEU A 106 -9.21 12.02 -42.19
C LEU A 106 -8.96 10.54 -42.50
N ASP A 107 -8.51 10.27 -43.73
CA ASP A 107 -8.18 8.92 -44.19
C ASP A 107 -6.79 8.48 -43.71
N LEU A 108 -6.78 7.49 -42.83
CA LEU A 108 -5.56 6.97 -42.21
C LEU A 108 -5.06 5.73 -42.95
N GLU A 109 -4.27 5.98 -43.99
CA GLU A 109 -3.52 4.96 -44.70
C GLU A 109 -2.11 4.78 -44.12
N GLU A 110 -1.59 3.55 -44.15
CA GLU A 110 -0.21 3.27 -43.74
C GLU A 110 0.76 3.86 -44.77
N LYS A 111 1.22 5.10 -44.54
CA LYS A 111 2.18 5.81 -45.38
C LYS A 111 3.52 5.95 -44.65
N GLY A 112 4.61 5.60 -45.33
CA GLY A 112 5.97 5.75 -44.81
C GLY A 112 6.37 4.71 -43.74
N LYS A 113 7.46 4.99 -43.01
CA LYS A 113 7.96 4.14 -41.91
C LYS A 113 7.24 4.51 -40.60
N LEU A 114 6.12 3.86 -40.31
CA LEU A 114 5.43 3.99 -39.03
C LEU A 114 6.09 3.13 -37.95
N ASP A 115 6.01 3.58 -36.70
CA ASP A 115 6.41 2.78 -35.56
C ASP A 115 5.39 1.67 -35.25
N ALA A 116 5.82 0.72 -34.41
CA ALA A 116 5.01 -0.46 -34.08
C ALA A 116 3.70 -0.12 -33.34
N TYR A 117 3.64 0.96 -32.57
CA TYR A 117 2.43 1.33 -31.82
C TYR A 117 1.37 1.98 -32.70
N THR A 118 1.77 2.95 -33.53
CA THR A 118 0.87 3.57 -34.52
C THR A 118 0.31 2.51 -35.47
N ARG A 119 1.19 1.65 -36.00
CA ARG A 119 0.79 0.56 -36.89
C ARG A 119 -0.19 -0.41 -36.23
N LEU A 120 0.07 -0.78 -34.96
CA LEU A 120 -0.84 -1.63 -34.18
C LEU A 120 -2.23 -0.99 -34.11
N LYS A 121 -2.32 0.28 -33.72
CA LYS A 121 -3.61 0.96 -33.54
C LYS A 121 -4.39 1.09 -34.86
N LEU A 122 -3.73 1.47 -35.96
CA LEU A 122 -4.37 1.53 -37.28
C LEU A 122 -4.92 0.18 -37.75
N VAL A 123 -4.13 -0.90 -37.59
CA VAL A 123 -4.55 -2.26 -37.98
C VAL A 123 -5.68 -2.76 -37.09
N GLU A 124 -5.61 -2.51 -35.78
CA GLU A 124 -6.64 -2.94 -34.83
C GLU A 124 -7.97 -2.19 -35.02
N GLU A 125 -7.96 -0.88 -35.36
CA GLU A 125 -9.18 -0.15 -35.70
C GLU A 125 -9.90 -0.81 -36.89
N LYS A 126 -9.18 -1.06 -37.99
CA LYS A 126 -9.74 -1.73 -39.18
C LYS A 126 -10.26 -3.13 -38.85
N ARG A 127 -9.53 -3.89 -38.04
CA ARG A 127 -9.88 -5.24 -37.64
C ARG A 127 -11.11 -5.30 -36.74
N VAL A 128 -11.23 -4.39 -35.77
CA VAL A 128 -12.40 -4.31 -34.90
C VAL A 128 -13.65 -4.00 -35.73
N ILE A 129 -13.58 -3.03 -36.65
CA ILE A 129 -14.69 -2.69 -37.55
C ILE A 129 -15.11 -3.91 -38.37
N GLU A 130 -14.16 -4.60 -39.00
CA GLU A 130 -14.39 -5.80 -39.81
C GLU A 130 -15.13 -6.89 -39.02
N VAL A 131 -14.60 -7.26 -37.84
CA VAL A 131 -15.16 -8.36 -37.02
C VAL A 131 -16.52 -7.99 -36.44
N CYS A 132 -16.69 -6.76 -35.95
CA CYS A 132 -17.95 -6.29 -35.38
C CYS A 132 -19.05 -6.29 -36.46
N LYS A 133 -18.76 -5.74 -37.65
CA LYS A 133 -19.68 -5.79 -38.80
C LYS A 133 -20.02 -7.22 -39.22
N ALA A 134 -19.03 -8.11 -39.29
CA ALA A 134 -19.26 -9.52 -39.66
C ALA A 134 -20.12 -10.28 -38.64
N LYS A 135 -20.02 -9.93 -37.35
CA LYS A 135 -20.84 -10.51 -36.28
C LYS A 135 -22.20 -9.84 -36.10
N GLY A 136 -22.44 -8.67 -36.71
CA GLY A 136 -23.63 -7.86 -36.44
C GLY A 136 -23.64 -7.24 -35.03
N ILE A 137 -22.46 -6.86 -34.54
CA ILE A 137 -22.26 -6.17 -33.26
C ILE A 137 -21.83 -4.74 -33.56
N ASP A 138 -22.37 -3.75 -32.85
CA ASP A 138 -21.95 -2.36 -33.03
C ASP A 138 -20.56 -2.11 -32.41
N TYR A 139 -19.81 -1.16 -32.96
CA TYR A 139 -18.52 -0.75 -32.42
C TYR A 139 -18.50 0.74 -32.04
N LEU A 140 -17.60 1.12 -31.14
CA LEU A 140 -17.23 2.52 -30.91
C LEU A 140 -15.71 2.59 -30.76
N ILE A 141 -15.04 3.34 -31.62
CA ILE A 141 -13.60 3.55 -31.51
C ILE A 141 -13.36 4.91 -30.88
N VAL A 142 -12.63 4.93 -29.77
CA VAL A 142 -12.24 6.17 -29.09
C VAL A 142 -10.75 6.42 -29.21
N ARG A 143 -10.38 7.65 -29.58
CA ARG A 143 -9.00 8.11 -29.75
C ARG A 143 -8.70 9.17 -28.68
N PRO A 144 -8.32 8.78 -27.46
CA PRO A 144 -7.94 9.75 -26.44
C PRO A 144 -6.68 10.51 -26.84
N THR A 145 -6.65 11.80 -26.47
CA THR A 145 -5.50 12.69 -26.56
C THR A 145 -4.55 12.45 -25.36
N VAL A 146 -3.76 13.43 -24.93
CA VAL A 146 -2.86 13.25 -23.78
C VAL A 146 -3.69 13.12 -22.50
N VAL A 147 -3.79 11.90 -21.98
CA VAL A 147 -4.57 11.61 -20.77
C VAL A 147 -3.80 12.05 -19.53
N MET A 148 -4.41 12.98 -18.80
CA MET A 148 -3.89 13.63 -17.59
C MET A 148 -4.77 13.28 -16.38
N GLY A 149 -4.36 13.71 -15.19
CA GLY A 149 -5.05 13.48 -13.92
C GLY A 149 -4.43 12.36 -13.09
N PRO A 150 -5.15 11.91 -12.04
CA PRO A 150 -4.57 11.03 -11.05
C PRO A 150 -4.00 9.73 -11.62
N HIS A 151 -2.82 9.33 -11.13
CA HIS A 151 -2.08 8.12 -11.54
C HIS A 151 -1.63 8.06 -13.01
N MET A 152 -1.76 9.14 -13.78
CA MET A 152 -1.29 9.21 -15.17
C MET A 152 0.17 9.69 -15.25
N GLN A 153 0.97 9.04 -16.11
CA GLN A 153 2.39 9.37 -16.32
C GLN A 153 2.60 10.80 -16.81
N TRP A 154 1.65 11.33 -17.60
CA TRP A 154 1.67 12.69 -18.11
C TRP A 154 1.37 13.74 -17.05
N SER A 155 0.94 13.36 -15.85
CA SER A 155 0.67 14.30 -14.76
C SER A 155 1.75 14.26 -13.68
N SER A 156 1.92 13.13 -13.00
CA SER A 156 2.92 13.00 -11.93
C SER A 156 4.33 12.71 -12.47
N GLY A 157 4.44 11.87 -13.50
CA GLY A 157 5.72 11.47 -14.09
C GLY A 157 6.47 12.62 -14.74
N ILE A 158 5.77 13.55 -15.40
CA ILE A 158 6.42 14.72 -16.01
C ILE A 158 6.98 15.68 -14.94
N VAL A 159 6.26 15.90 -13.84
CA VAL A 159 6.72 16.75 -12.74
C VAL A 159 7.98 16.15 -12.12
N ASP A 160 8.02 14.83 -11.93
CA ASP A 160 9.21 14.14 -11.44
C ASP A 160 10.39 14.22 -12.42
N ALA A 161 10.16 14.09 -13.72
CA ALA A 161 11.19 14.28 -14.73
C ALA A 161 11.77 15.71 -14.68
N MET A 162 10.91 16.73 -14.54
CA MET A 162 11.33 18.14 -14.43
C MET A 162 12.17 18.41 -13.18
N ARG A 163 12.03 17.61 -12.11
CA ARG A 163 12.93 17.72 -10.94
C ARG A 163 14.37 17.35 -11.26
N TRP A 164 14.61 16.52 -12.27
CA TRP A 164 15.93 16.08 -12.70
C TRP A 164 16.46 16.86 -13.90
N ALA A 165 15.61 17.05 -14.93
CA ALA A 165 15.95 17.72 -16.17
C ALA A 165 14.81 18.68 -16.55
N PRO A 166 14.87 19.96 -16.13
CA PRO A 166 13.82 20.94 -16.42
C PRO A 166 13.95 21.50 -17.85
N VAL A 167 13.90 20.61 -18.85
CA VAL A 167 14.01 20.93 -20.27
C VAL A 167 12.67 20.71 -20.95
N GLY A 168 12.15 21.76 -21.59
CA GLY A 168 10.91 21.71 -22.37
C GLY A 168 11.14 22.05 -23.84
N LEU A 169 10.16 21.70 -24.67
CA LEU A 169 10.10 22.06 -26.10
C LEU A 169 9.20 23.29 -26.27
N LYS A 170 9.52 24.13 -27.26
CA LYS A 170 8.76 25.36 -27.58
C LYS A 170 7.86 25.20 -28.80
N ASN A 171 6.87 26.09 -28.89
CA ASN A 171 6.12 26.38 -30.11
C ASN A 171 5.36 25.16 -30.66
N ARG A 172 4.76 24.35 -29.78
CA ARG A 172 3.92 23.21 -30.17
C ARG A 172 2.59 23.28 -29.44
N THR A 173 1.53 22.95 -30.13
CA THR A 173 0.20 22.75 -29.56
C THR A 173 -0.09 21.27 -29.47
N PHE A 174 -0.74 20.85 -28.39
CA PHE A 174 -1.31 19.52 -28.28
C PHE A 174 -2.51 19.51 -27.33
N ASN A 175 -3.37 18.52 -27.49
CA ASN A 175 -4.61 18.42 -26.73
C ASN A 175 -4.45 17.55 -25.48
N LEU A 176 -5.02 18.01 -24.36
CA LEU A 176 -5.11 17.29 -23.10
C LEU A 176 -6.55 16.83 -22.84
N ILE A 177 -6.70 15.71 -22.13
CA ILE A 177 -7.95 15.30 -21.51
C ILE A 177 -7.71 14.81 -20.08
N HIS A 178 -8.48 15.30 -19.11
CA HIS A 178 -8.40 14.80 -17.75
C HIS A 178 -9.11 13.43 -17.66
N VAL A 179 -8.56 12.47 -16.90
CA VAL A 179 -9.07 11.10 -16.81
C VAL A 179 -10.53 11.01 -16.38
N GLU A 180 -10.98 11.93 -15.51
CA GLU A 180 -12.39 12.04 -15.12
C GLU A 180 -13.28 12.44 -16.29
N ASP A 181 -12.82 13.37 -17.13
CA ASP A 181 -13.59 13.85 -18.27
C ASP A 181 -13.59 12.83 -19.40
N LEU A 182 -12.47 12.14 -19.61
CA LEU A 182 -12.40 10.97 -20.50
C LEU A 182 -13.44 9.94 -20.08
N SER A 183 -13.50 9.61 -18.79
CA SER A 183 -14.49 8.66 -18.27
C SER A 183 -15.92 9.18 -18.44
N ALA A 184 -16.16 10.46 -18.18
CA ALA A 184 -17.48 11.07 -18.32
C ALA A 184 -17.94 11.12 -19.79
N GLN A 185 -17.07 11.55 -20.71
CA GLN A 185 -17.34 11.57 -22.15
C GLN A 185 -17.61 10.17 -22.66
N LEU A 186 -16.79 9.17 -22.30
CA LEU A 186 -17.00 7.79 -22.72
C LEU A 186 -18.34 7.24 -22.20
N LEU A 187 -18.63 7.45 -20.92
CA LEU A 187 -19.89 7.00 -20.32
C LEU A 187 -21.09 7.63 -21.03
N ALA A 188 -21.03 8.94 -21.31
CA ALA A 188 -22.11 9.63 -22.02
C ALA A 188 -22.26 9.16 -23.47
N LEU A 189 -21.18 8.83 -24.18
CA LEU A 189 -21.28 8.24 -25.52
C LEU A 189 -22.00 6.89 -25.49
N ILE A 190 -21.69 6.04 -24.50
CA ILE A 190 -22.33 4.73 -24.32
C ILE A 190 -23.81 4.89 -23.95
N ASP A 191 -24.12 5.79 -23.00
CA ASP A 191 -25.49 6.07 -22.53
C ASP A 191 -26.37 6.69 -23.62
N ASN A 192 -25.80 7.55 -24.46
CA ASN A 192 -26.50 8.18 -25.58
C ASN A 192 -26.67 7.23 -26.79
N GLY A 193 -26.18 5.98 -26.70
CA GLY A 193 -26.33 4.99 -27.76
C GLY A 193 -25.47 5.27 -29.00
N VAL A 194 -24.32 5.91 -28.84
CA VAL A 194 -23.41 6.21 -29.95
C VAL A 194 -22.74 4.92 -30.42
N VAL A 195 -22.94 4.58 -31.69
CA VAL A 195 -22.48 3.34 -32.30
C VAL A 195 -21.97 3.55 -33.73
N ASN A 196 -21.09 2.65 -34.17
CA ASN A 196 -20.43 2.63 -35.48
C ASN A 196 -19.64 3.91 -35.81
N GLU A 197 -19.14 4.57 -34.77
CA GLU A 197 -18.43 5.85 -34.86
C GLU A 197 -16.97 5.75 -34.42
N VAL A 198 -16.17 6.68 -34.90
CA VAL A 198 -14.82 6.99 -34.41
C VAL A 198 -14.84 8.37 -33.79
N VAL A 199 -14.33 8.52 -32.57
CA VAL A 199 -14.44 9.77 -31.80
C VAL A 199 -13.11 10.10 -31.10
N ASN A 200 -12.61 11.32 -31.29
CA ASN A 200 -11.49 11.87 -30.54
C ASN A 200 -11.96 12.29 -29.14
N LEU A 201 -11.32 11.76 -28.09
CA LEU A 201 -11.60 12.17 -26.71
C LEU A 201 -10.52 13.18 -26.30
N GLY A 202 -10.90 14.46 -26.31
CA GLY A 202 -10.04 15.58 -25.97
C GLY A 202 -10.81 16.70 -25.26
N ASP A 203 -10.08 17.64 -24.67
CA ASP A 203 -10.66 18.80 -23.99
C ASP A 203 -9.94 20.11 -24.35
N LEU A 204 -8.70 20.25 -23.89
CA LEU A 204 -7.98 21.52 -23.87
C LEU A 204 -6.73 21.45 -24.76
N ASP A 205 -6.67 22.31 -25.77
CA ASP A 205 -5.43 22.58 -26.50
C ASP A 205 -4.51 23.47 -25.64
N VAL A 206 -3.27 23.04 -25.47
CA VAL A 206 -2.27 23.75 -24.66
C VAL A 206 -1.00 23.97 -25.45
N SER A 207 -0.32 25.09 -25.18
CA SER A 207 1.03 25.29 -25.66
C SER A 207 2.01 24.43 -24.85
N SER A 208 3.02 23.87 -25.52
CA SER A 208 4.09 23.13 -24.87
C SER A 208 4.85 24.00 -23.87
N ASP A 209 5.02 25.28 -24.17
CA ASP A 209 5.61 26.28 -23.29
C ASP A 209 4.86 26.37 -21.95
N ASP A 210 3.54 26.52 -21.98
CA ASP A 210 2.73 26.66 -20.76
C ASP A 210 2.64 25.34 -20.01
N TYR A 211 2.46 24.23 -20.72
CA TYR A 211 2.44 22.90 -20.13
C TYR A 211 3.72 22.59 -19.36
N PHE A 212 4.88 22.72 -20.01
CA PHE A 212 6.14 22.43 -19.35
C PHE A 212 6.36 23.44 -18.21
N ARG A 213 6.05 24.74 -18.41
CA ARG A 213 6.29 25.80 -17.39
C ARG A 213 5.49 25.56 -16.14
N HIS A 214 4.26 25.10 -16.30
CA HIS A 214 3.44 24.65 -15.19
C HIS A 214 4.09 23.45 -14.47
N ALA A 215 4.50 22.42 -15.20
CA ALA A 215 5.15 21.23 -14.64
C ALA A 215 6.46 21.55 -13.89
N ALA A 216 7.31 22.42 -14.45
CA ALA A 216 8.55 22.88 -13.80
C ALA A 216 8.27 23.71 -12.53
N GLY A 217 7.22 24.54 -12.56
CA GLY A 217 6.73 25.26 -11.39
C GLY A 217 6.32 24.31 -10.25
N LEU A 218 5.56 23.26 -10.56
CA LEU A 218 5.21 22.20 -9.59
C LEU A 218 6.44 21.42 -9.09
N ALA A 219 7.47 21.30 -9.92
CA ALA A 219 8.75 20.69 -9.54
C ALA A 219 9.63 21.63 -8.67
N GLY A 220 9.29 22.91 -8.54
CA GLY A 220 10.09 23.92 -7.86
C GLY A 220 11.40 24.25 -8.59
N ARG A 221 11.40 24.12 -9.93
CA ARG A 221 12.58 24.32 -10.78
C ARG A 221 12.35 25.45 -11.79
N PRO A 222 13.38 26.26 -12.10
CA PRO A 222 13.31 27.16 -13.24
C PRO A 222 13.35 26.34 -14.54
N MET A 223 12.62 26.80 -15.55
CA MET A 223 12.55 26.15 -16.85
C MET A 223 13.72 26.55 -17.76
N PHE A 224 14.30 25.58 -18.46
CA PHE A 224 15.07 25.82 -19.67
C PHE A 224 14.29 25.30 -20.90
N LEU A 225 14.00 26.17 -21.86
CA LEU A 225 13.31 25.78 -23.07
C LEU A 225 14.30 25.67 -24.23
N ALA A 226 14.36 24.50 -24.87
CA ALA A 226 15.29 24.23 -25.96
C ALA A 226 14.94 25.09 -27.21
N PRO A 227 15.94 25.62 -27.94
CA PRO A 227 15.72 26.29 -29.23
C PRO A 227 15.12 25.35 -30.29
N ASP A 228 14.32 25.90 -31.22
CA ASP A 228 13.57 25.13 -32.23
C ASP A 228 14.44 24.22 -33.11
N TRP A 229 15.67 24.64 -33.45
CA TRP A 229 16.59 23.82 -34.25
C TRP A 229 17.08 22.57 -33.51
N LEU A 230 17.21 22.64 -32.17
CA LEU A 230 17.54 21.52 -31.29
C LEU A 230 16.36 20.55 -31.17
N ALA A 231 15.13 21.08 -31.15
CA ALA A 231 13.91 20.28 -31.17
C ALA A 231 13.74 19.52 -32.50
N GLY A 232 14.03 20.16 -33.64
CA GLY A 232 13.99 19.53 -34.97
C GLY A 232 14.99 18.37 -35.11
N ALA A 233 16.21 18.54 -34.59
CA ALA A 233 17.22 17.47 -34.56
C ALA A 233 16.85 16.34 -33.58
N ALA A 234 16.21 16.67 -32.45
CA ALA A 234 15.72 15.69 -31.47
C ALA A 234 14.46 14.95 -31.95
N GLY A 235 13.68 15.51 -32.88
CA GLY A 235 12.44 14.92 -33.40
C GLY A 235 12.58 13.50 -33.93
N ALA A 236 13.74 13.18 -34.54
CA ALA A 236 14.04 11.82 -35.00
C ALA A 236 14.29 10.80 -33.87
N ALA A 237 14.54 11.27 -32.64
CA ALA A 237 14.75 10.48 -31.44
C ALA A 237 13.55 10.48 -30.47
N ILE A 238 12.52 11.29 -30.74
CA ILE A 238 11.30 11.34 -29.94
C ILE A 238 10.49 10.07 -30.22
N PRO A 239 10.09 9.28 -29.19
CA PRO A 239 9.22 8.13 -29.37
C PRO A 239 7.93 8.53 -30.08
N SER A 240 7.41 7.68 -30.96
CA SER A 240 6.17 7.93 -31.71
C SER A 240 4.96 8.30 -30.85
N THR A 241 4.88 7.76 -29.63
CA THR A 241 3.87 8.12 -28.64
C THR A 241 3.88 9.60 -28.25
N LEU A 242 4.93 10.32 -28.64
CA LEU A 242 5.18 11.75 -28.41
C LEU A 242 5.38 12.53 -29.69
N TRP A 243 4.94 11.97 -30.81
CA TRP A 243 5.01 12.62 -32.12
C TRP A 243 4.37 14.03 -32.13
N PHE A 244 3.32 14.26 -31.35
CA PHE A 244 2.69 15.58 -31.20
C PHE A 244 3.57 16.62 -30.48
N LEU A 245 4.64 16.21 -29.78
CA LEU A 245 5.64 17.15 -29.24
C LEU A 245 6.67 17.58 -30.29
N ALA A 246 6.75 16.89 -31.43
CA ALA A 246 7.62 17.26 -32.53
C ALA A 246 6.93 18.19 -33.53
N HIS A 247 5.60 18.20 -33.59
CA HIS A 247 4.80 18.87 -34.63
C HIS A 247 3.72 19.76 -34.01
N ASP A 248 3.43 20.89 -34.64
CA ASP A 248 2.36 21.79 -34.16
C ASP A 248 1.03 21.35 -34.79
N VAL A 249 0.27 20.56 -34.05
CA VAL A 249 -1.00 19.97 -34.50
C VAL A 249 -2.07 20.13 -33.43
N THR A 250 -3.31 20.36 -33.86
CA THR A 250 -4.48 20.42 -32.97
C THR A 250 -5.41 19.24 -33.24
N VAL A 251 -6.26 18.89 -32.26
CA VAL A 251 -7.23 17.79 -32.39
C VAL A 251 -8.63 18.38 -32.33
N ASP A 252 -9.46 18.09 -33.32
CA ASP A 252 -10.86 18.47 -33.28
C ASP A 252 -11.62 17.64 -32.23
N THR A 253 -12.30 18.34 -31.32
CA THR A 253 -13.10 17.78 -30.22
C THR A 253 -14.59 18.13 -30.33
N GLN A 254 -15.03 18.74 -31.44
CA GLN A 254 -16.43 19.14 -31.62
C GLN A 254 -17.35 17.92 -31.76
N LYS A 255 -16.87 16.83 -32.35
CA LYS A 255 -17.65 15.60 -32.49
C LYS A 255 -17.99 14.98 -31.13
N VAL A 256 -17.01 14.82 -30.24
CA VAL A 256 -17.27 14.28 -28.89
C VAL A 256 -18.21 15.19 -28.09
N ARG A 257 -18.04 16.52 -28.16
CA ARG A 257 -18.92 17.47 -27.46
C ARG A 257 -20.38 17.34 -27.91
N ARG A 258 -20.60 17.20 -29.22
CA ARG A 258 -21.94 17.02 -29.82
C ARG A 258 -22.58 15.69 -29.44
N LEU A 259 -21.82 14.60 -29.51
CA LEU A 259 -22.34 13.24 -29.29
C LEU A 259 -22.50 12.90 -27.79
N SER A 260 -21.58 13.37 -26.95
CA SER A 260 -21.66 13.15 -25.49
C SER A 260 -22.53 14.19 -24.77
N GLY A 261 -22.69 15.39 -25.34
CA GLY A 261 -23.31 16.53 -24.66
C GLY A 261 -22.45 17.13 -23.54
N ILE A 262 -21.21 16.66 -23.37
CA ILE A 262 -20.30 17.13 -22.33
C ILE A 262 -19.38 18.20 -22.91
N THR A 263 -19.40 19.37 -22.28
CA THR A 263 -18.40 20.42 -22.48
C THR A 263 -17.66 20.63 -21.17
N THR A 264 -16.34 20.62 -21.26
CA THR A 264 -15.40 20.75 -20.15
C THR A 264 -14.75 22.12 -20.22
N ASN A 265 -14.52 22.74 -19.06
CA ASN A 265 -13.95 24.09 -18.93
C ASN A 265 -12.73 24.07 -17.99
N ARG A 266 -11.96 22.98 -17.99
CA ARG A 266 -10.80 22.86 -17.09
C ARG A 266 -9.69 23.80 -17.52
N ALA A 267 -9.10 24.49 -16.54
CA ALA A 267 -7.85 25.20 -16.74
C ALA A 267 -6.67 24.21 -16.70
N LEU A 268 -5.54 24.56 -17.35
CA LEU A 268 -4.32 23.72 -17.40
C LEU A 268 -3.90 23.18 -16.03
N GLY A 269 -3.98 24.00 -14.97
CA GLY A 269 -3.58 23.59 -13.62
C GLY A 269 -4.43 22.45 -13.03
N GLU A 270 -5.67 22.29 -13.51
CA GLU A 270 -6.59 21.22 -13.07
C GLU A 270 -6.29 19.87 -13.73
N PHE A 271 -5.41 19.83 -14.74
CA PHE A 271 -4.92 18.59 -15.36
C PHE A 271 -3.79 17.94 -14.56
N PHE A 272 -3.14 18.68 -13.65
CA PHE A 272 -2.07 18.15 -12.81
C PHE A 272 -2.62 17.72 -11.45
N GLU A 273 -2.10 16.62 -10.90
CA GLU A 273 -2.37 16.28 -9.50
C GLU A 273 -1.88 17.43 -8.61
N PRO A 274 -2.73 17.98 -7.72
CA PRO A 274 -2.28 18.92 -6.73
C PRO A 274 -1.16 18.29 -5.90
N ALA A 275 -0.08 19.02 -5.65
CA ALA A 275 1.01 18.51 -4.84
C ALA A 275 0.49 18.05 -3.46
N ALA A 276 0.89 16.86 -3.05
CA ALA A 276 0.61 16.34 -1.72
C ALA A 276 1.03 17.35 -0.66
N ARG A 277 0.08 17.79 0.17
CA ARG A 277 0.33 18.76 1.24
C ARG A 277 0.93 18.04 2.43
N VAL A 278 1.88 18.68 3.12
CA VAL A 278 2.32 18.26 4.45
C VAL A 278 1.69 19.22 5.45
N VAL A 279 0.67 18.75 6.17
CA VAL A 279 -0.14 19.56 7.08
C VAL A 279 0.22 19.19 8.52
N PRO A 280 0.78 20.12 9.32
CA PRO A 280 0.96 19.90 10.74
C PRO A 280 -0.39 19.97 11.47
N ALA A 281 -0.76 18.93 12.21
CA ALA A 281 -1.98 18.90 13.01
C ALA A 281 -1.80 19.75 14.28
N LYS A 282 -1.95 21.08 14.19
CA LYS A 282 -1.78 21.99 15.34
C LYS A 282 -3.03 22.04 16.23
N ASP A 283 -4.19 21.85 15.61
CA ASP A 283 -5.52 21.92 16.21
C ASP A 283 -6.48 20.99 15.45
N LEU A 284 -7.74 20.93 15.90
CA LEU A 284 -8.77 20.12 15.27
C LEU A 284 -9.18 20.67 13.89
N GLU A 285 -9.05 21.97 13.64
CA GLU A 285 -9.41 22.58 12.36
C GLU A 285 -8.46 22.12 11.24
N ALA A 286 -7.15 22.08 11.52
CA ALA A 286 -6.16 21.52 10.60
C ALA A 286 -6.48 20.06 10.25
N ILE A 287 -6.91 19.26 11.24
CA ILE A 287 -7.33 17.87 11.02
C ILE A 287 -8.59 17.82 10.14
N ARG A 288 -9.63 18.59 10.48
CA ARG A 288 -10.88 18.66 9.70
C ARG A 288 -10.63 19.10 8.25
N SER A 289 -9.72 20.05 8.03
CA SER A 289 -9.38 20.56 6.69
C SER A 289 -8.78 19.48 5.77
N VAL A 290 -8.08 18.49 6.34
CA VAL A 290 -7.51 17.37 5.58
C VAL A 290 -8.56 16.30 5.37
N VAL A 291 -9.24 15.89 6.45
CA VAL A 291 -10.22 14.79 6.41
C VAL A 291 -11.40 15.12 5.50
N SER A 292 -11.89 16.36 5.56
CA SER A 292 -13.05 16.82 4.77
C SER A 292 -12.68 17.23 3.34
N SER A 293 -11.40 17.21 2.97
CA SER A 293 -10.94 17.62 1.63
C SER A 293 -11.38 16.65 0.51
N GLY A 294 -11.79 15.43 0.87
CA GLY A 294 -12.08 14.36 -0.07
C GLY A 294 -10.85 13.79 -0.78
N LYS A 295 -9.65 14.34 -0.55
CA LYS A 295 -8.39 13.82 -1.10
C LYS A 295 -7.88 12.64 -0.27
N PRO A 296 -7.23 11.65 -0.91
CA PRO A 296 -6.48 10.63 -0.18
C PRO A 296 -5.44 11.30 0.73
N PHE A 297 -5.37 10.86 1.99
CA PHE A 297 -4.40 11.32 2.96
C PHE A 297 -3.91 10.17 3.82
N HIS A 298 -2.77 10.37 4.49
CA HIS A 298 -2.30 9.49 5.55
C HIS A 298 -1.79 10.30 6.75
N THR A 299 -2.03 9.77 7.94
CA THR A 299 -1.53 10.35 9.18
C THR A 299 -0.09 9.90 9.42
N ILE A 300 0.77 10.85 9.78
CA ILE A 300 2.15 10.60 10.19
C ILE A 300 2.25 10.81 11.70
N GLY A 301 2.31 9.70 12.43
CA GLY A 301 2.65 9.67 13.85
C GLY A 301 4.16 9.63 14.09
N ARG A 302 4.55 9.40 15.34
CA ARG A 302 5.95 9.08 15.69
C ARG A 302 6.11 7.57 15.84
N GLY A 303 7.32 7.07 15.57
CA GLY A 303 7.80 5.74 15.95
C GLY A 303 7.59 4.61 14.95
N TYR A 304 6.44 4.53 14.31
CA TYR A 304 6.31 3.78 13.06
C TYR A 304 6.59 4.75 11.93
N PHE A 305 7.87 4.91 11.58
CA PHE A 305 8.18 5.75 10.44
C PHE A 305 7.86 5.01 9.12
N LEU A 306 7.72 5.81 8.07
CA LEU A 306 7.40 5.49 6.68
C LEU A 306 8.46 4.63 5.96
N TRP A 307 9.08 3.66 6.64
CA TRP A 307 10.32 3.03 6.22
C TRP A 307 10.22 2.11 5.01
N PHE A 308 9.02 1.67 4.61
CA PHE A 308 8.89 0.54 3.68
C PHE A 308 7.84 0.69 2.58
N ASN A 309 7.08 1.79 2.55
CA ASN A 309 6.12 2.07 1.48
C ASN A 309 6.60 3.27 0.65
N ASP A 310 6.42 3.16 -0.67
CA ASP A 310 6.80 4.20 -1.63
C ASP A 310 6.17 5.55 -1.24
N LYS A 311 6.82 6.67 -1.61
CA LYS A 311 6.24 8.01 -1.44
C LYS A 311 4.83 8.02 -2.04
N LEU A 312 3.82 8.14 -1.19
CA LEU A 312 2.45 8.26 -1.63
C LEU A 312 2.20 9.70 -2.11
N SER A 313 1.51 9.87 -3.23
CA SER A 313 1.01 11.17 -3.73
C SER A 313 -0.19 11.72 -2.93
N SER A 314 -0.32 11.30 -1.66
CA SER A 314 -1.43 11.68 -0.78
C SER A 314 -1.02 12.72 0.25
N ASP A 315 -1.99 13.51 0.72
CA ASP A 315 -1.78 14.50 1.77
C ASP A 315 -1.24 13.81 3.05
N GLN A 316 -0.34 14.51 3.75
CA GLN A 316 0.37 14.03 4.93
C GLN A 316 -0.06 14.85 6.14
N LEU A 317 -0.80 14.23 7.06
CA LEU A 317 -1.23 14.89 8.30
C LEU A 317 -0.27 14.53 9.44
N VAL A 318 0.59 15.46 9.84
CA VAL A 318 1.62 15.23 10.86
C VAL A 318 1.03 15.38 12.26
N MET A 319 0.65 14.24 12.84
CA MET A 319 -0.03 14.13 14.13
C MET A 319 0.87 14.43 15.32
N GLY A 320 2.20 14.41 15.15
CA GLY A 320 3.15 14.72 16.22
C GLY A 320 3.03 16.14 16.79
N HIS A 321 2.33 17.05 16.10
CA HIS A 321 1.99 18.38 16.62
C HIS A 321 0.71 18.39 17.48
N TYR A 322 -0.14 17.37 17.36
CA TYR A 322 -1.35 17.19 18.16
C TYR A 322 -1.08 16.20 19.30
N ALA A 323 -0.17 16.59 20.21
CA ALA A 323 0.28 15.78 21.35
C ALA A 323 -0.02 16.50 22.67
N GLY A 324 -0.13 15.74 23.75
CA GLY A 324 -0.42 16.25 25.09
C GLY A 324 -1.28 15.28 25.91
N ILE A 325 -1.17 15.42 27.23
CA ILE A 325 -2.01 14.69 28.19
C ILE A 325 -3.32 15.45 28.33
N VAL A 326 -4.44 14.73 28.27
CA VAL A 326 -5.79 15.29 28.45
C VAL A 326 -6.22 15.14 29.91
N GLY A 327 -6.06 13.94 30.48
CA GLY A 327 -6.43 13.68 31.88
C GLY A 327 -6.11 12.26 32.35
N LEU A 328 -6.13 12.06 33.66
CA LEU A 328 -6.05 10.75 34.32
C LEU A 328 -7.15 10.70 35.39
N GLU A 329 -8.13 9.82 35.21
CA GLU A 329 -9.26 9.63 36.12
C GLU A 329 -9.32 8.15 36.53
N GLY A 330 -9.03 7.85 37.79
CA GLY A 330 -8.90 6.46 38.24
C GLY A 330 -7.78 5.73 37.47
N ASP A 331 -8.16 4.68 36.75
CA ASP A 331 -7.28 3.91 35.86
C ASP A 331 -7.40 4.31 34.37
N GLU A 332 -8.26 5.28 34.02
CA GLU A 332 -8.43 5.76 32.65
C GLU A 332 -7.51 6.96 32.35
N PHE A 333 -6.55 6.77 31.45
CA PHE A 333 -5.57 7.77 31.04
C PHE A 333 -5.81 8.24 29.61
N THR A 334 -6.22 9.49 29.45
CA THR A 334 -6.55 10.09 28.16
C THR A 334 -5.43 10.98 27.66
N VAL A 335 -5.02 10.77 26.41
CA VAL A 335 -4.00 11.57 25.73
C VAL A 335 -4.43 11.92 24.30
N ARG A 336 -3.90 13.03 23.78
CA ARG A 336 -4.01 13.35 22.35
C ARG A 336 -3.24 12.32 21.52
N ALA A 337 -3.75 11.99 20.34
CA ALA A 337 -3.27 10.90 19.49
C ALA A 337 -1.80 11.02 19.07
N GLY A 338 -1.23 12.24 19.01
CA GLY A 338 0.18 12.48 18.72
C GLY A 338 1.15 12.17 19.87
N THR A 339 0.64 11.97 21.09
CA THR A 339 1.44 11.71 22.30
C THR A 339 2.13 10.35 22.19
N THR A 340 3.43 10.27 22.49
CA THR A 340 4.14 8.98 22.43
C THR A 340 3.92 8.14 23.68
N LEU A 341 4.00 6.81 23.56
CA LEU A 341 3.99 5.90 24.71
C LEU A 341 5.09 6.25 25.72
N ARG A 342 6.24 6.79 25.27
CA ARG A 342 7.28 7.35 26.14
C ARG A 342 6.74 8.48 27.01
N ALA A 343 6.15 9.51 26.40
CA ALA A 343 5.63 10.66 27.14
C ALA A 343 4.51 10.24 28.11
N MET A 344 3.74 9.21 27.74
CA MET A 344 2.77 8.57 28.61
C MET A 344 3.44 7.92 29.83
N LEU A 345 4.47 7.09 29.62
CA LEU A 345 5.20 6.42 30.69
C LEU A 345 5.96 7.40 31.60
N ASP A 346 6.54 8.47 31.06
CA ASP A 346 7.19 9.53 31.83
C ASP A 346 6.20 10.22 32.79
N PHE A 347 4.91 10.25 32.44
CA PHE A 347 3.85 10.76 33.31
C PHE A 347 3.33 9.71 34.31
N LEU A 348 3.14 8.46 33.88
CA LEU A 348 2.55 7.39 34.69
C LEU A 348 3.54 6.82 35.72
N ALA A 349 4.81 6.62 35.35
CA ALA A 349 5.78 5.92 36.20
C ALA A 349 6.03 6.62 37.55
N PRO A 350 6.19 7.96 37.64
CA PRO A 350 6.31 8.66 38.92
C PRO A 350 5.08 8.53 39.84
N ARG A 351 3.92 8.17 39.26
CA ARG A 351 2.65 7.94 39.98
C ARG A 351 2.46 6.47 40.37
N GLY A 352 3.46 5.62 40.13
CA GLY A 352 3.36 4.19 40.39
C GLY A 352 2.41 3.47 39.44
N LEU A 353 2.15 4.03 38.25
CA LEU A 353 1.28 3.46 37.22
C LEU A 353 2.07 3.06 35.98
N THR A 354 1.52 2.14 35.19
CA THR A 354 2.06 1.68 33.91
C THR A 354 0.94 1.14 33.00
N LEU A 355 1.30 0.76 31.77
CA LEU A 355 0.43 0.03 30.85
C LEU A 355 0.61 -1.49 31.00
N GLY A 356 -0.46 -2.26 30.78
CA GLY A 356 -0.47 -3.72 30.96
C GLY A 356 0.47 -4.49 30.02
N THR A 357 0.77 -3.92 28.86
CA THR A 357 1.73 -4.45 27.88
C THR A 357 2.46 -3.27 27.23
N LEU A 358 3.71 -3.49 26.81
CA LEU A 358 4.55 -2.46 26.20
C LEU A 358 5.39 -3.03 25.04
N PRO A 359 5.55 -2.27 23.94
CA PRO A 359 6.53 -2.59 22.92
C PRO A 359 7.94 -2.27 23.45
N GLU A 360 8.96 -2.88 22.83
CA GLU A 360 10.36 -2.57 23.17
C GLU A 360 10.72 -1.10 22.89
N PHE A 361 10.08 -0.52 21.87
CA PHE A 361 10.29 0.85 21.42
C PHE A 361 9.03 1.68 21.67
N VAL A 362 9.12 2.65 22.58
CA VAL A 362 7.98 3.43 23.08
C VAL A 362 7.83 4.82 22.47
N ASP A 363 8.61 5.15 21.44
CA ASP A 363 8.45 6.43 20.73
C ASP A 363 7.37 6.38 19.65
N ILE A 364 6.35 5.57 19.89
CA ILE A 364 5.17 5.34 19.06
C ILE A 364 4.04 6.25 19.55
N SER A 365 3.37 6.94 18.63
CA SER A 365 2.21 7.78 18.96
C SER A 365 0.98 6.97 19.36
N ALA A 366 0.21 7.46 20.35
CA ALA A 366 -1.00 6.85 20.89
C ALA A 366 -2.03 6.48 19.79
N GLY A 367 -2.26 7.37 18.82
CA GLY A 367 -3.20 7.11 17.71
C GLY A 367 -2.78 5.93 16.84
N ALA A 368 -1.48 5.65 16.72
CA ALA A 368 -1.00 4.49 15.97
C ALA A 368 -1.36 3.17 16.67
N CYS A 369 -1.50 3.18 18.01
CA CYS A 369 -1.89 2.02 18.81
C CYS A 369 -3.34 1.58 18.55
N PHE A 370 -4.16 2.45 17.98
CA PHE A 370 -5.52 2.08 17.56
C PHE A 370 -5.53 1.29 16.24
N PHE A 371 -4.69 1.68 15.28
CA PHE A 371 -4.71 1.08 13.94
C PHE A 371 -3.74 -0.10 13.78
N ALA A 372 -2.55 0.01 14.37
CA ALA A 372 -1.53 -1.03 14.31
C ALA A 372 -1.55 -1.86 15.60
N GLU A 373 -1.21 -3.15 15.46
CA GLU A 373 -1.04 -4.05 16.59
C GLU A 373 0.26 -3.75 17.32
N VAL A 374 0.35 -2.60 17.99
CA VAL A 374 1.56 -2.18 18.71
C VAL A 374 1.77 -3.08 19.91
N HIS A 375 2.85 -3.87 19.92
CA HIS A 375 2.96 -4.95 20.90
C HIS A 375 4.39 -5.23 21.35
N GLY A 376 4.48 -5.85 22.53
CA GLY A 376 5.60 -6.68 22.96
C GLY A 376 5.14 -8.14 23.04
N SER A 377 5.84 -8.96 23.83
CA SER A 377 5.29 -10.24 24.27
C SER A 377 4.43 -10.04 25.53
N SER A 378 3.35 -10.80 25.68
CA SER A 378 2.46 -10.68 26.85
C SER A 378 1.62 -11.93 27.07
N ALA A 379 1.41 -12.30 28.32
CA ALA A 379 0.49 -13.36 28.72
C ALA A 379 -1.00 -12.92 28.71
N ASP A 380 -1.25 -11.61 28.74
CA ASP A 380 -2.59 -11.07 29.04
C ASP A 380 -3.20 -10.24 27.90
N TYR A 381 -2.36 -9.73 26.98
CA TYR A 381 -2.80 -8.85 25.90
C TYR A 381 -2.22 -9.27 24.54
N ILE A 382 -2.99 -9.09 23.48
CA ILE A 382 -2.52 -9.27 22.09
C ILE A 382 -1.63 -8.08 21.74
N SER A 383 -2.10 -6.87 22.03
CA SER A 383 -1.36 -5.63 21.77
C SER A 383 -1.81 -4.50 22.69
N VAL A 384 -1.14 -3.35 22.61
CA VAL A 384 -1.52 -2.11 23.32
C VAL A 384 -2.95 -1.67 22.96
N TYR A 385 -3.46 -2.06 21.78
CA TYR A 385 -4.86 -1.85 21.40
C TYR A 385 -5.84 -2.37 22.47
N ASP A 386 -5.53 -3.50 23.09
CA ASP A 386 -6.41 -4.13 24.07
C ASP A 386 -6.53 -3.33 25.37
N LEU A 387 -5.64 -2.35 25.58
CA LEU A 387 -5.69 -1.42 26.71
C LEU A 387 -6.59 -0.20 26.44
N ILE A 388 -7.00 0.03 25.19
CA ILE A 388 -7.78 1.22 24.83
C ILE A 388 -9.24 1.03 25.28
N SER A 389 -9.78 1.97 26.07
CA SER A 389 -11.17 1.94 26.56
C SER A 389 -12.10 2.93 25.84
N ALA A 390 -11.55 4.00 25.26
CA ALA A 390 -12.29 4.97 24.47
C ALA A 390 -11.39 5.70 23.47
N ILE A 391 -11.99 6.26 22.43
CA ILE A 391 -11.35 7.14 21.45
C ILE A 391 -12.21 8.36 21.14
N ARG A 392 -11.57 9.42 20.67
CA ARG A 392 -12.20 10.42 19.80
C ARG A 392 -11.61 10.33 18.41
N TYR A 393 -12.43 10.49 17.39
CA TYR A 393 -11.98 10.54 16.00
C TYR A 393 -12.81 11.50 15.16
N ILE A 394 -12.22 11.97 14.07
CA ILE A 394 -12.90 12.77 13.05
C ILE A 394 -13.07 11.90 11.80
N GLY A 395 -14.32 11.80 11.32
CA GLY A 395 -14.70 11.12 10.09
C GLY A 395 -14.75 12.06 8.87
N LYS A 396 -15.13 11.52 7.71
CA LYS A 396 -15.23 12.26 6.44
C LYS A 396 -16.24 13.41 6.45
N ASP A 397 -17.22 13.34 7.35
CA ASP A 397 -18.19 14.41 7.62
C ASP A 397 -17.58 15.59 8.39
N GLY A 398 -16.33 15.45 8.83
CA GLY A 398 -15.60 16.44 9.59
C GLY A 398 -16.10 16.55 11.04
N VAL A 399 -17.01 15.71 11.50
CA VAL A 399 -17.55 15.71 12.87
C VAL A 399 -16.62 14.89 13.77
N GLU A 400 -16.36 15.40 14.97
CA GLU A 400 -15.62 14.65 15.98
C GLU A 400 -16.58 13.81 16.82
N VAL A 401 -16.32 12.51 16.87
CA VAL A 401 -17.16 11.52 17.53
C VAL A 401 -16.38 10.90 18.68
N TYR A 402 -17.02 10.79 19.85
CA TYR A 402 -16.52 10.03 20.99
C TYR A 402 -17.12 8.63 20.98
N LEU A 403 -16.29 7.61 21.12
CA LEU A 403 -16.72 6.21 21.22
C LEU A 403 -16.02 5.53 22.39
N ARG A 404 -16.80 4.86 23.24
CA ARG A 404 -16.26 3.83 24.13
C ARG A 404 -16.03 2.54 23.34
N ARG A 405 -15.20 1.65 23.90
CA ARG A 405 -14.88 0.38 23.26
C ARG A 405 -16.11 -0.46 23.00
N ASP A 406 -16.31 -0.76 21.72
CA ASP A 406 -17.20 -1.78 21.19
C ASP A 406 -16.40 -2.45 20.07
N ASP A 407 -16.03 -3.72 20.25
CA ASP A 407 -15.12 -4.39 19.32
C ASP A 407 -15.75 -4.56 17.93
N ALA A 408 -17.08 -4.70 17.81
CA ALA A 408 -17.73 -4.82 16.51
C ALA A 408 -17.71 -3.49 15.73
N VAL A 409 -17.91 -2.37 16.43
CA VAL A 409 -17.83 -1.03 15.84
C VAL A 409 -16.38 -0.67 15.53
N TRP A 410 -15.45 -0.94 16.45
CA TRP A 410 -14.05 -0.59 16.27
C TRP A 410 -13.36 -1.42 15.19
N ASP A 411 -13.68 -2.71 15.05
CA ASP A 411 -13.12 -3.53 13.97
C ASP A 411 -13.54 -2.98 12.59
N LYS A 412 -14.80 -2.54 12.42
CA LYS A 412 -15.23 -1.83 11.19
C LYS A 412 -14.45 -0.53 11.00
N LEU A 413 -14.32 0.27 12.06
CA LEU A 413 -13.62 1.55 12.02
C LEU A 413 -12.13 1.41 11.68
N ARG A 414 -11.48 0.32 12.09
CA ARG A 414 -10.07 0.01 11.77
C ARG A 414 -9.88 -0.42 10.31
N ALA A 415 -10.91 -1.01 9.70
CA ALA A 415 -10.96 -1.38 8.29
C ALA A 415 -11.26 -0.17 7.37
N GLU A 416 -11.90 0.86 7.90
CA GLU A 416 -12.23 2.07 7.15
C GLU A 416 -11.02 2.94 6.78
N THR A 417 -11.16 3.68 5.68
CA THR A 417 -10.21 4.71 5.26
C THR A 417 -10.81 6.10 5.45
N GLY A 418 -9.96 7.07 5.81
CA GLY A 418 -10.36 8.47 5.90
C GLY A 418 -10.91 8.90 7.26
N ILE A 419 -10.56 8.20 8.33
CA ILE A 419 -10.76 8.66 9.71
C ILE A 419 -9.43 9.09 10.35
N VAL A 420 -9.48 10.00 11.32
CA VAL A 420 -8.32 10.41 12.13
C VAL A 420 -8.68 10.34 13.60
N VAL A 421 -8.04 9.45 14.35
CA VAL A 421 -8.13 9.41 15.81
C VAL A 421 -7.43 10.64 16.39
N THR A 422 -8.13 11.40 17.23
CA THR A 422 -7.68 12.66 17.85
C THR A 422 -7.29 12.47 19.31
N GLU A 423 -8.01 11.64 20.05
CA GLU A 423 -7.72 11.28 21.45
C GLU A 423 -7.86 9.78 21.67
N VAL A 424 -7.06 9.25 22.60
CA VAL A 424 -7.07 7.84 22.99
C VAL A 424 -7.07 7.74 24.51
N THR A 425 -7.98 6.95 25.06
CA THR A 425 -8.06 6.63 26.49
C THR A 425 -7.55 5.21 26.71
N PHE A 426 -6.53 5.06 27.55
CA PHE A 426 -5.93 3.77 27.91
C PHE A 426 -6.26 3.41 29.35
N ARG A 427 -6.51 2.12 29.60
CA ARG A 427 -6.47 1.55 30.95
C ARG A 427 -5.04 1.40 31.41
N CYS A 428 -4.77 1.95 32.57
CA CYS A 428 -3.50 1.86 33.28
C CYS A 428 -3.65 0.90 34.47
N GLN A 429 -2.53 0.46 35.01
CA GLN A 429 -2.49 -0.41 36.18
C GLN A 429 -1.36 0.00 37.11
N SER A 430 -1.38 -0.52 38.34
CA SER A 430 -0.25 -0.35 39.26
C SER A 430 1.03 -0.92 38.64
N ASN A 431 2.11 -0.17 38.78
CA ASN A 431 3.41 -0.58 38.31
C ASN A 431 3.97 -1.70 39.19
N GLN A 432 4.66 -2.65 38.55
CA GLN A 432 5.21 -3.83 39.20
C GLN A 432 6.67 -4.01 38.84
N ARG A 433 7.40 -4.75 39.68
CA ARG A 433 8.78 -5.13 39.38
C ARG A 433 8.82 -6.42 38.58
N LEU A 434 9.60 -6.42 37.52
CA LEU A 434 9.80 -7.58 36.64
C LEU A 434 11.26 -8.01 36.66
N ALA A 435 11.49 -9.31 36.51
CA ALA A 435 12.80 -9.89 36.25
C ALA A 435 12.82 -10.54 34.87
N ASN A 436 13.77 -10.12 34.03
CA ASN A 436 14.07 -10.67 32.73
C ASN A 436 15.30 -11.58 32.82
N VAL A 437 15.11 -12.86 32.53
CA VAL A 437 16.15 -13.89 32.43
C VAL A 437 16.50 -14.07 30.96
N ILE A 438 17.79 -13.97 30.62
CA ILE A 438 18.28 -14.07 29.25
C ILE A 438 19.14 -15.32 29.11
N GLU A 439 18.74 -16.24 28.24
CA GLU A 439 19.39 -17.54 28.08
C GLU A 439 19.66 -17.85 26.60
N TRP A 440 20.71 -18.62 26.34
CA TRP A 440 21.02 -19.18 25.03
C TRP A 440 20.74 -20.68 25.07
N HIS A 441 20.10 -21.19 24.02
CA HIS A 441 19.80 -22.60 23.84
C HIS A 441 20.08 -23.05 22.40
N PRO A 442 20.23 -24.35 22.15
CA PRO A 442 20.14 -24.91 20.80
C PRO A 442 18.79 -24.55 20.15
N ASP A 443 18.77 -24.35 18.84
CA ASP A 443 17.53 -23.96 18.15
C ASP A 443 16.46 -25.06 18.10
N THR A 444 16.79 -26.30 18.46
CA THR A 444 15.85 -27.41 18.69
C THR A 444 14.86 -27.16 19.83
N ARG A 445 15.09 -26.11 20.65
CA ARG A 445 14.15 -25.65 21.68
C ARG A 445 13.04 -24.75 21.14
N LEU A 446 13.08 -24.36 19.86
CA LEU A 446 12.11 -23.43 19.29
C LEU A 446 10.69 -24.00 19.34
N GLU A 447 10.54 -25.28 18.99
CA GLU A 447 9.27 -26.02 19.01
C GLU A 447 8.63 -25.99 20.39
N HIS A 448 9.39 -26.23 21.46
CA HIS A 448 8.88 -26.16 22.82
C HIS A 448 8.21 -24.81 23.13
N TYR A 449 8.77 -23.70 22.65
CA TYR A 449 8.15 -22.39 22.83
C TYR A 449 6.94 -22.24 21.93
N VAL A 450 7.04 -22.58 20.64
CA VAL A 450 5.90 -22.48 19.69
C VAL A 450 4.69 -23.31 20.15
N ASP A 451 4.93 -24.47 20.75
CA ASP A 451 3.91 -25.40 21.27
C ASP A 451 3.38 -25.00 22.66
N GLY A 452 3.61 -23.77 23.10
CA GLY A 452 2.99 -23.20 24.30
C GLY A 452 3.91 -23.08 25.52
N GLY A 453 5.20 -23.44 25.44
CA GLY A 453 6.15 -23.25 26.53
C GLY A 453 6.30 -21.78 26.96
N TYR A 454 5.99 -20.82 26.08
CA TYR A 454 5.94 -19.40 26.40
C TYR A 454 4.90 -19.05 27.49
N ARG A 455 3.86 -19.87 27.67
CA ARG A 455 2.76 -19.63 28.60
C ARG A 455 3.18 -19.69 30.08
N ALA A 456 4.34 -20.26 30.38
CA ALA A 456 4.89 -20.31 31.74
C ALA A 456 5.41 -18.96 32.25
N ASN A 457 5.49 -17.94 31.39
CA ASN A 457 6.04 -16.64 31.74
C ASN A 457 5.05 -15.51 31.48
N PHE A 458 5.17 -14.42 32.24
CA PHE A 458 4.42 -13.20 31.98
C PHE A 458 4.72 -12.61 30.59
N SER A 459 5.98 -12.77 30.12
CA SER A 459 6.36 -12.44 28.75
C SER A 459 7.56 -13.27 28.31
N THR A 460 7.45 -13.97 27.17
CA THR A 460 8.57 -14.67 26.52
C THR A 460 8.84 -14.05 25.16
N THR A 461 10.11 -13.73 24.86
CA THR A 461 10.56 -13.34 23.51
C THR A 461 11.70 -14.25 23.08
N VAL A 462 11.67 -14.74 21.85
CA VAL A 462 12.70 -15.59 21.27
C VAL A 462 13.37 -14.85 20.12
N HIS A 463 14.69 -14.94 20.03
CA HIS A 463 15.45 -14.52 18.86
C HIS A 463 16.15 -15.76 18.30
N TRP A 464 15.66 -16.23 17.15
CA TRP A 464 16.13 -17.46 16.52
C TRP A 464 17.20 -17.14 15.47
N TYR A 465 18.36 -17.81 15.55
CA TYR A 465 19.45 -17.68 14.60
C TYR A 465 19.60 -18.98 13.80
N PRO A 466 18.82 -19.18 12.73
CA PRO A 466 18.71 -20.48 12.07
C PRO A 466 20.04 -21.00 11.51
N ARG A 467 20.88 -20.11 10.95
CA ARG A 467 22.19 -20.50 10.41
C ARG A 467 23.27 -20.74 11.47
N SER A 468 22.99 -20.39 12.71
CA SER A 468 23.88 -20.62 13.85
C SER A 468 23.41 -21.78 14.73
N HIS A 469 22.25 -22.39 14.44
CA HIS A 469 21.64 -23.46 15.24
C HIS A 469 21.42 -23.08 16.72
N GLU A 470 21.14 -21.80 16.95
CA GLU A 470 20.98 -21.24 18.29
C GLU A 470 19.72 -20.39 18.39
N LEU A 471 19.16 -20.31 19.58
CA LEU A 471 18.14 -19.36 19.95
C LEU A 471 18.49 -18.68 21.27
N MET A 472 18.09 -17.42 21.38
CA MET A 472 18.23 -16.63 22.60
C MET A 472 16.84 -16.28 23.11
N VAL A 473 16.58 -16.55 24.38
CA VAL A 473 15.27 -16.39 25.00
C VAL A 473 15.33 -15.34 26.09
N TYR A 474 14.28 -14.53 26.15
CA TYR A 474 14.00 -13.58 27.22
C TYR A 474 12.73 -14.06 27.93
N ASN A 475 12.87 -14.46 29.20
CA ASN A 475 11.74 -14.85 30.04
C ASN A 475 11.55 -13.80 31.13
N VAL A 476 10.43 -13.10 31.09
CA VAL A 476 10.10 -12.01 32.00
C VAL A 476 8.99 -12.44 32.94
N ASN A 477 9.19 -12.27 34.24
CA ASN A 477 8.21 -12.60 35.28
C ASN A 477 8.16 -11.55 36.40
N PRO A 478 7.01 -11.34 37.06
CA PRO A 478 6.91 -10.52 38.26
C PRO A 478 7.81 -11.03 39.39
N VAL A 479 8.31 -10.12 40.22
CA VAL A 479 9.15 -10.44 41.38
C VAL A 479 8.79 -9.62 42.61
N GLY A 480 8.78 -10.27 43.78
CA GLY A 480 8.54 -9.61 45.06
C GLY A 480 9.78 -8.90 45.63
N GLU A 481 10.98 -9.49 45.50
CA GLU A 481 12.22 -8.94 46.07
C GLU A 481 13.42 -9.06 45.12
N ASN A 482 14.38 -8.14 45.28
CA ASN A 482 15.65 -8.15 44.55
C ASN A 482 16.62 -9.16 45.17
N ARG A 483 17.40 -9.85 44.34
CA ARG A 483 18.51 -10.73 44.78
C ARG A 483 19.86 -9.99 44.68
N PRO A 484 20.87 -10.33 45.50
CA PRO A 484 22.18 -9.67 45.50
C PRO A 484 22.93 -9.68 44.14
N LYS A 485 22.58 -10.60 43.24
CA LYS A 485 23.18 -10.73 41.90
C LYS A 485 22.32 -10.15 40.77
N ASP A 486 21.23 -9.45 41.07
CA ASP A 486 20.39 -8.83 40.04
C ASP A 486 21.07 -7.60 39.42
N ARG A 487 20.82 -7.35 38.13
CA ARG A 487 21.33 -6.19 37.38
C ARG A 487 20.18 -5.24 37.07
N GLY A 488 20.42 -3.93 37.11
CA GLY A 488 19.43 -2.95 36.66
C GLY A 488 19.16 -3.01 35.15
N PRO A 489 18.02 -2.47 34.68
CA PRO A 489 17.64 -2.48 33.26
C PRO A 489 18.66 -1.80 32.34
N PHE A 490 18.84 -2.36 31.15
CA PHE A 490 19.60 -1.76 30.06
C PHE A 490 19.04 -2.20 28.71
N ALA A 491 19.20 -1.37 27.68
CA ALA A 491 18.78 -1.68 26.31
C ALA A 491 19.58 -2.86 25.72
N PRO A 492 18.99 -4.05 25.48
CA PRO A 492 19.67 -5.11 24.74
C PRO A 492 19.73 -4.75 23.25
N MET A 493 20.85 -5.02 22.56
CA MET A 493 20.93 -4.86 21.10
C MET A 493 20.25 -6.04 20.39
N ARG A 494 18.93 -6.19 20.55
CA ARG A 494 18.11 -7.18 19.81
C ARG A 494 18.18 -6.90 18.31
N GLY A 495 18.16 -7.96 17.49
CA GLY A 495 18.35 -7.87 16.04
C GLY A 495 19.81 -7.79 15.58
N SER A 496 20.79 -7.79 16.50
CA SER A 496 22.21 -7.86 16.13
C SER A 496 22.66 -9.28 15.77
N PRO A 497 23.73 -9.43 14.96
CA PRO A 497 24.32 -10.74 14.69
C PRO A 497 24.67 -11.50 15.97
N ALA A 498 24.43 -12.81 16.00
CA ALA A 498 24.55 -13.67 17.19
C ALA A 498 25.86 -13.47 17.99
N LEU A 499 27.01 -13.44 17.30
CA LEU A 499 28.32 -13.24 17.94
C LEU A 499 28.43 -11.88 18.65
N MET A 500 27.93 -10.82 18.02
CA MET A 500 27.92 -9.48 18.61
C MET A 500 26.97 -9.43 19.81
N GLN A 501 25.79 -10.03 19.69
CA GLN A 501 24.81 -10.12 20.77
C GLN A 501 25.39 -10.83 22.00
N LYS A 502 26.07 -11.97 21.82
CA LYS A 502 26.75 -12.71 22.90
C LYS A 502 27.82 -11.89 23.60
N LEU A 503 28.70 -11.23 22.83
CA LEU A 503 29.76 -10.38 23.38
C LEU A 503 29.21 -9.21 24.19
N LEU A 504 28.18 -8.53 23.67
CA LEU A 504 27.58 -7.39 24.37
C LEU A 504 26.85 -7.82 25.65
N LEU A 505 26.14 -8.94 25.60
CA LEU A 505 25.46 -9.48 26.78
C LEU A 505 26.47 -9.94 27.84
N SER A 506 27.54 -10.65 27.47
CA SER A 506 28.56 -11.08 28.43
C SER A 506 29.22 -9.89 29.14
N LEU A 507 29.57 -8.83 28.39
CA LEU A 507 30.15 -7.60 28.93
C LEU A 507 29.19 -6.83 29.86
N ARG A 508 27.89 -6.79 29.53
CA ARG A 508 26.89 -6.02 30.29
C ARG A 508 26.34 -6.77 31.50
N LEU A 509 26.17 -8.10 31.37
CA LEU A 509 25.69 -8.97 32.45
C LEU A 509 26.81 -9.30 33.45
N ARG A 510 28.07 -9.36 33.03
CA ARG A 510 29.24 -9.65 33.90
C ARG A 510 29.03 -10.90 34.77
N GLY A 511 28.53 -11.99 34.18
CA GLY A 511 28.24 -13.25 34.88
C GLY A 511 26.94 -13.27 35.71
N ARG A 512 26.11 -12.22 35.64
CA ARG A 512 24.75 -12.20 36.22
C ARG A 512 23.72 -12.72 35.20
N LEU A 513 22.62 -13.28 35.69
CA LEU A 513 21.60 -13.92 34.83
C LEU A 513 20.26 -13.16 34.77
N ARG A 514 20.06 -12.17 35.63
CA ARG A 514 18.76 -11.50 35.82
C ARG A 514 18.86 -9.99 35.72
N ILE A 515 18.01 -9.42 34.87
CA ILE A 515 17.78 -7.97 34.78
C ILE A 515 16.49 -7.66 35.52
N VAL A 516 16.52 -6.83 36.56
CA VAL A 516 15.37 -6.54 37.42
C VAL A 516 15.12 -5.04 37.51
N GLY A 517 13.87 -4.64 37.33
CA GLY A 517 13.46 -3.24 37.38
C GLY A 517 11.94 -3.07 37.33
N PRO A 518 11.45 -1.83 37.34
CA PRO A 518 10.03 -1.54 37.13
C PRO A 518 9.62 -1.92 35.69
N ALA A 519 8.33 -2.23 35.49
CA ALA A 519 7.84 -2.88 34.28
C ALA A 519 8.16 -2.11 33.00
N GLU A 520 8.04 -0.78 33.02
CA GLU A 520 8.32 0.10 31.88
C GLU A 520 9.79 0.10 31.46
N GLN A 521 10.73 -0.13 32.39
CA GLN A 521 12.15 -0.22 32.06
C GLN A 521 12.58 -1.60 31.58
N VAL A 522 11.88 -2.65 32.03
CA VAL A 522 12.17 -4.04 31.66
C VAL A 522 11.53 -4.41 30.32
N LEU A 523 10.29 -4.00 30.09
CA LEU A 523 9.54 -4.28 28.85
C LEU A 523 9.89 -3.30 27.72
N ALA A 524 10.16 -2.03 28.04
CA ALA A 524 10.57 -1.00 27.08
C ALA A 524 12.00 -0.49 27.36
N PRO A 525 13.03 -1.33 27.15
CA PRO A 525 14.39 -1.01 27.59
C PRO A 525 15.07 0.07 26.73
N TRP A 526 14.47 0.50 25.62
CA TRP A 526 14.97 1.58 24.74
C TRP A 526 14.57 2.98 25.22
N THR A 527 14.38 3.18 26.52
CA THR A 527 13.97 4.46 27.10
C THR A 527 15.13 5.46 27.30
N GLY A 528 16.40 5.07 27.12
CA GLY A 528 17.53 5.90 27.59
C GLY A 528 18.71 6.13 26.64
N VAL A 529 18.54 6.06 25.31
CA VAL A 529 19.69 6.26 24.37
C VAL A 529 19.65 7.66 23.74
N PRO A 530 20.59 8.58 24.08
CA PRO A 530 20.67 9.93 23.49
C PRO A 530 21.03 9.92 22.00
N ALA A 531 21.57 8.81 21.47
CA ALA A 531 22.06 8.69 20.10
C ALA A 531 20.96 8.59 19.01
N LYS A 532 19.70 8.88 19.36
CA LYS A 532 18.51 8.61 18.53
C LYS A 532 18.45 9.43 17.24
N GLU A 533 18.91 10.68 17.23
CA GLU A 533 18.92 11.49 16.01
C GLU A 533 20.00 11.05 15.04
N LEU A 534 21.18 10.69 15.54
CA LEU A 534 22.33 10.27 14.74
C LEU A 534 22.13 8.84 14.19
N VAL A 535 21.75 7.89 15.05
CA VAL A 535 21.41 6.51 14.66
C VAL A 535 20.16 6.52 13.78
N GLY A 536 19.12 7.27 14.15
CA GLY A 536 17.93 7.43 13.32
C GLY A 536 18.24 8.03 11.94
N LYS A 537 19.21 8.95 11.80
CA LYS A 537 19.66 9.50 10.51
C LYS A 537 20.44 8.48 9.67
N ILE A 538 21.40 7.78 10.28
CA ILE A 538 22.20 6.74 9.59
C ILE A 538 21.31 5.57 9.15
N PHE A 539 20.36 5.15 9.99
CA PHE A 539 19.36 4.16 9.64
C PHE A 539 18.42 4.68 8.53
N ARG A 540 17.96 5.94 8.59
CA ARG A 540 17.09 6.57 7.56
C ARG A 540 17.67 6.47 6.15
N ASP A 541 18.97 6.67 6.01
CA ASP A 541 19.63 6.67 4.70
C ASP A 541 20.00 5.24 4.23
N GLY A 542 20.32 4.32 5.16
CA GLY A 542 20.66 2.93 4.85
C GLY A 542 19.47 1.98 4.60
N HIS A 543 18.32 2.21 5.23
CA HIS A 543 17.15 1.32 5.20
C HIS A 543 16.20 1.52 4.01
N ARG A 544 16.42 2.51 3.13
CA ARG A 544 15.71 2.58 1.84
C ARG A 544 15.87 1.31 0.99
N ARG A 545 16.84 0.43 1.32
CA ARG A 545 17.13 -0.83 0.62
C ARG A 545 16.76 -2.10 1.41
N ILE A 546 16.35 -2.02 2.68
CA ILE A 546 16.05 -3.19 3.55
C ILE A 546 14.61 -3.06 4.03
N ARG A 547 13.79 -4.10 3.85
CA ARG A 547 12.41 -4.20 4.32
C ARG A 547 12.37 -4.92 5.67
N ASN A 548 11.45 -4.54 6.56
CA ASN A 548 11.14 -5.26 7.79
C ASN A 548 9.68 -5.72 7.74
N LEU A 549 9.41 -7.02 7.80
CA LEU A 549 8.06 -7.59 7.78
C LEU A 549 7.85 -8.42 9.04
N GLU A 550 6.64 -8.37 9.61
CA GLU A 550 6.25 -9.21 10.74
C GLU A 550 4.89 -9.85 10.45
N VAL A 551 4.89 -11.19 10.44
CA VAL A 551 3.69 -12.02 10.29
C VAL A 551 3.21 -12.43 11.68
N CYS A 552 1.90 -12.42 11.88
CA CYS A 552 1.23 -12.99 13.04
C CYS A 552 0.41 -14.20 12.60
N VAL A 553 0.58 -15.32 13.29
CA VAL A 553 -0.26 -16.51 13.14
C VAL A 553 -0.88 -16.90 14.48
N PRO A 554 -2.09 -17.48 14.52
CA PRO A 554 -2.61 -18.14 15.70
C PRO A 554 -1.67 -19.24 16.21
N ASP A 555 -1.61 -19.43 17.52
CA ASP A 555 -0.73 -20.43 18.12
C ASP A 555 -1.10 -21.87 17.75
N TYR A 556 -2.38 -22.18 17.50
CA TYR A 556 -2.82 -23.51 17.06
C TYR A 556 -2.25 -23.94 15.68
N CYS A 557 -1.87 -23.01 14.81
CA CYS A 557 -1.27 -23.30 13.50
C CYS A 557 0.21 -22.93 13.42
N ALA A 558 0.78 -22.35 14.49
CA ALA A 558 2.14 -21.85 14.49
C ALA A 558 3.17 -22.97 14.23
N SER A 559 3.00 -24.16 14.80
CA SER A 559 3.95 -25.28 14.61
C SER A 559 4.06 -25.70 13.13
N ASN A 560 2.95 -25.69 12.39
CA ASN A 560 2.94 -25.95 10.94
C ASN A 560 3.66 -24.82 10.17
N PHE A 561 3.40 -23.56 10.53
CA PHE A 561 4.09 -22.41 9.94
C PHE A 561 5.62 -22.48 10.16
N PHE A 562 6.06 -22.78 11.38
CA PHE A 562 7.49 -22.91 11.69
C PHE A 562 8.16 -24.10 11.02
N ALA A 563 7.45 -25.24 10.87
CA ALA A 563 7.96 -26.38 10.12
C ALA A 563 8.24 -26.00 8.66
N ARG A 564 7.30 -25.30 8.00
CA ARG A 564 7.48 -24.76 6.64
C ARG A 564 8.61 -23.76 6.57
N LEU A 565 8.64 -22.80 7.50
CA LEU A 565 9.68 -21.78 7.56
C LEU A 565 11.06 -22.43 7.66
N ARG A 566 11.25 -23.40 8.58
CA ARG A 566 12.51 -24.13 8.76
C ARG A 566 12.93 -24.89 7.50
N GLN A 567 11.99 -25.53 6.79
CA GLN A 567 12.27 -26.20 5.51
C GLN A 567 12.72 -25.23 4.41
N HIS A 568 12.24 -23.98 4.43
CA HIS A 568 12.53 -22.96 3.43
C HIS A 568 13.73 -22.06 3.78
N ILE A 569 14.23 -22.07 5.02
CA ILE A 569 15.42 -21.31 5.45
C ILE A 569 16.62 -21.48 4.49
N PRO A 570 16.99 -22.69 4.03
CA PRO A 570 18.13 -22.87 3.13
C PRO A 570 17.98 -22.11 1.80
N GLN A 571 16.76 -22.05 1.26
CA GLN A 571 16.42 -21.37 0.00
C GLN A 571 16.27 -19.85 0.18
N MET A 572 15.94 -19.39 1.40
CA MET A 572 15.77 -17.97 1.72
C MET A 572 17.07 -17.16 1.77
N GLN A 573 18.24 -17.74 1.47
CA GLN A 573 19.55 -17.04 1.38
C GLN A 573 19.84 -16.07 2.55
N ILE A 574 19.45 -16.47 3.77
CA ILE A 574 19.61 -15.64 4.97
C ILE A 574 21.10 -15.49 5.30
N ASN A 575 21.52 -14.27 5.70
CA ASN A 575 22.92 -14.01 6.06
C ASN A 575 23.34 -14.79 7.31
N PRO A 576 24.61 -15.23 7.42
CA PRO A 576 25.13 -15.81 8.65
C PRO A 576 24.95 -14.87 9.85
N GLY A 577 24.34 -15.36 10.93
CA GLY A 577 24.05 -14.59 12.14
C GLY A 577 22.86 -13.64 12.05
N GLN A 578 22.16 -13.55 10.91
CA GLN A 578 20.86 -12.87 10.85
C GLN A 578 19.84 -13.64 11.69
N GLY A 579 19.15 -12.94 12.57
CA GLY A 579 18.14 -13.53 13.44
C GLY A 579 16.72 -13.22 12.99
N ILE A 580 15.80 -14.09 13.38
CA ILE A 580 14.35 -13.99 13.21
C ILE A 580 13.76 -13.75 14.59
N GLY A 581 13.05 -12.63 14.75
CA GLY A 581 12.39 -12.28 16.00
C GLY A 581 11.10 -13.07 16.14
N VAL A 582 10.86 -13.67 17.30
CA VAL A 582 9.63 -14.40 17.61
C VAL A 582 9.04 -13.88 18.92
N ARG A 583 7.80 -13.39 18.88
CA ARG A 583 7.07 -12.87 20.05
C ARG A 583 5.77 -13.61 20.24
N PHE A 584 5.31 -13.66 21.48
CA PHE A 584 4.12 -14.40 21.87
C PHE A 584 3.17 -13.49 22.61
N THR A 585 1.90 -13.49 22.21
CA THR A 585 0.86 -12.66 22.80
C THR A 585 -0.42 -13.47 23.01
N ARG A 586 -1.21 -13.13 24.02
CA ARG A 586 -2.44 -13.87 24.35
C ARG A 586 -3.58 -12.96 24.74
N GLN A 587 -4.79 -13.48 24.63
CA GLN A 587 -6.00 -12.91 25.20
C GLN A 587 -6.65 -13.97 26.10
N PRO A 588 -6.41 -13.95 27.42
CA PRO A 588 -6.90 -14.98 28.34
C PRO A 588 -8.42 -15.13 28.30
N ALA A 589 -9.16 -14.03 28.15
CA ALA A 589 -10.63 -14.03 28.13
C ALA A 589 -11.23 -14.91 27.02
N THR A 590 -10.51 -15.13 25.93
CA THR A 590 -10.95 -15.95 24.79
C THR A 590 -10.04 -17.16 24.55
N ASP A 591 -9.04 -17.38 25.42
CA ASP A 591 -7.91 -18.31 25.26
C ASP A 591 -7.23 -18.28 23.87
N ARG A 592 -7.20 -17.10 23.23
CA ARG A 592 -6.54 -16.94 21.93
C ARG A 592 -5.07 -16.65 22.15
N GLY A 593 -4.19 -17.41 21.52
CA GLY A 593 -2.75 -17.14 21.47
C GLY A 593 -2.27 -16.83 20.06
N PHE A 594 -1.21 -16.03 19.98
CA PHE A 594 -0.64 -15.57 18.73
C PHE A 594 0.88 -15.58 18.78
N VAL A 595 1.48 -15.95 17.65
CA VAL A 595 2.92 -15.97 17.45
C VAL A 595 3.27 -14.99 16.33
N TRP A 596 4.11 -14.01 16.68
CA TRP A 596 4.59 -12.97 15.78
C TRP A 596 6.00 -13.31 15.34
N VAL A 597 6.26 -13.26 14.02
CA VAL A 597 7.53 -13.63 13.40
C VAL A 597 8.04 -12.46 12.57
N GLU A 598 9.11 -11.84 13.04
CA GLU A 598 9.74 -10.66 12.46
C GLU A 598 11.02 -11.03 11.69
N MET A 599 11.14 -10.53 10.46
CA MET A 599 12.32 -10.69 9.63
C MET A 599 12.64 -9.40 8.87
N THR A 600 13.93 -9.12 8.69
CA THR A 600 14.43 -8.04 7.82
C THR A 600 15.14 -8.59 6.59
N SER A 601 14.90 -8.05 5.40
CA SER A 601 15.56 -8.50 4.16
C SER A 601 15.60 -7.41 3.09
N ARG A 602 16.63 -7.45 2.24
CA ARG A 602 16.71 -6.62 1.03
C ARG A 602 15.87 -7.21 -0.12
N ASN A 603 15.66 -8.53 -0.14
CA ASN A 603 14.87 -9.19 -1.16
C ASN A 603 13.38 -9.21 -0.74
N ALA A 604 12.51 -8.60 -1.55
CA ALA A 604 11.07 -8.60 -1.31
C ALA A 604 10.47 -10.01 -1.42
N GLU A 605 10.99 -10.86 -2.30
CA GLU A 605 10.48 -12.21 -2.54
C GLU A 605 10.58 -13.09 -1.28
N GLN A 606 11.64 -12.91 -0.47
CA GLN A 606 11.78 -13.60 0.81
C GLN A 606 10.68 -13.20 1.82
N MET A 607 10.25 -11.94 1.77
CA MET A 607 9.15 -11.45 2.59
C MET A 607 7.82 -12.00 2.12
N HIS A 608 7.61 -12.06 0.80
CA HIS A 608 6.38 -12.59 0.20
C HIS A 608 6.25 -14.08 0.48
N ALA A 609 7.33 -14.85 0.33
CA ALA A 609 7.37 -16.26 0.69
C ALA A 609 6.98 -16.52 2.16
N MET A 610 7.36 -15.62 3.09
CA MET A 610 6.95 -15.75 4.49
C MET A 610 5.44 -15.56 4.67
N VAL A 611 4.82 -14.69 3.88
CA VAL A 611 3.35 -14.50 3.85
C VAL A 611 2.66 -15.71 3.22
N ASP A 612 3.21 -16.24 2.12
CA ASP A 612 2.67 -17.42 1.45
C ASP A 612 2.70 -18.65 2.37
N MET A 613 3.81 -18.87 3.08
CA MET A 613 3.91 -19.94 4.08
C MET A 613 2.89 -19.79 5.22
N ALA A 614 2.59 -18.56 5.64
CA ALA A 614 1.58 -18.31 6.66
C ALA A 614 0.17 -18.63 6.13
N ARG A 615 -0.12 -18.22 4.89
CA ARG A 615 -1.38 -18.54 4.20
C ARG A 615 -1.56 -20.05 4.02
N GLU A 616 -0.51 -20.77 3.60
CA GLU A 616 -0.54 -22.23 3.48
C GLU A 616 -0.72 -22.94 4.83
N ALA A 617 -0.14 -22.41 5.90
CA ALA A 617 -0.21 -23.03 7.23
C ALA A 617 -1.52 -22.75 7.96
N CYS A 618 -2.10 -21.57 7.78
CA CYS A 618 -3.19 -21.04 8.60
C CYS A 618 -4.43 -20.62 7.79
N GLY A 619 -4.44 -20.78 6.47
CA GLY A 619 -5.51 -20.28 5.60
C GLY A 619 -5.56 -18.76 5.63
N ASP A 620 -6.75 -18.18 5.83
CA ASP A 620 -6.92 -16.73 5.97
C ASP A 620 -6.67 -16.22 7.40
N ALA A 621 -6.44 -17.12 8.37
CA ALA A 621 -6.17 -16.76 9.76
C ALA A 621 -4.69 -16.40 9.97
N PHE A 622 -4.22 -15.35 9.30
CA PHE A 622 -2.92 -14.72 9.57
C PHE A 622 -3.03 -13.20 9.41
N TRP A 623 -2.11 -12.47 10.03
CA TRP A 623 -2.08 -11.02 9.97
C TRP A 623 -0.68 -10.50 9.77
N LEU A 624 -0.55 -9.27 9.30
CA LEU A 624 0.70 -8.54 9.17
C LEU A 624 0.68 -7.33 10.10
N HIS A 625 1.83 -7.04 10.71
CA HIS A 625 1.96 -5.83 11.50
C HIS A 625 1.88 -4.58 10.61
N ARG A 626 0.75 -3.86 10.61
CA ARG A 626 0.47 -2.67 9.78
C ARG A 626 1.55 -1.58 9.81
N GLY A 627 2.25 -1.42 10.93
CA GLY A 627 3.37 -0.47 11.09
C GLY A 627 4.70 -0.88 10.43
N LYS A 628 4.75 -2.01 9.71
CA LYS A 628 5.95 -2.58 9.05
C LYS A 628 5.73 -2.70 7.53
N TYR A 629 6.62 -3.39 6.81
CA TYR A 629 6.45 -3.65 5.39
C TYR A 629 5.22 -4.55 5.17
N VAL A 630 4.33 -4.10 4.29
CA VAL A 630 3.14 -4.83 3.86
C VAL A 630 3.25 -5.04 2.35
N PRO A 631 3.25 -6.28 1.84
CA PRO A 631 3.24 -6.55 0.42
C PRO A 631 2.02 -5.91 -0.27
N ARG A 632 2.20 -5.48 -1.52
CA ARG A 632 1.09 -4.98 -2.33
C ARG A 632 0.07 -6.11 -2.54
N GLY A 633 -1.21 -5.82 -2.36
CA GLY A 633 -2.31 -6.79 -2.54
C GLY A 633 -2.80 -7.44 -1.25
N VAL A 634 -2.16 -7.21 -0.10
CA VAL A 634 -2.69 -7.64 1.20
C VAL A 634 -3.86 -6.72 1.60
N GLY A 635 -5.04 -7.31 1.77
CA GLY A 635 -6.25 -6.60 2.20
C GLY A 635 -6.18 -6.10 3.65
N VAL A 636 -7.01 -5.11 3.98
CA VAL A 636 -7.03 -4.47 5.31
C VAL A 636 -7.36 -5.45 6.45
N ASP A 637 -8.11 -6.51 6.15
CA ASP A 637 -8.51 -7.54 7.11
C ASP A 637 -7.32 -8.36 7.65
N HIS A 638 -6.21 -8.37 6.92
CA HIS A 638 -4.94 -8.95 7.39
C HIS A 638 -4.06 -7.92 8.12
N LEU A 639 -4.47 -6.66 8.27
CA LEU A 639 -3.66 -5.60 8.88
C LEU A 639 -4.02 -5.32 10.35
N PHE A 640 -5.02 -6.02 10.87
CA PHE A 640 -5.37 -6.00 12.28
C PHE A 640 -6.07 -7.30 12.68
N ILE A 641 -5.94 -7.69 13.95
CA ILE A 641 -6.60 -8.89 14.45
C ILE A 641 -8.02 -8.49 14.90
N PRO A 642 -9.10 -9.08 14.36
CA PRO A 642 -10.45 -8.77 14.82
C PRO A 642 -10.62 -9.23 16.28
N ARG A 643 -11.21 -8.35 17.10
CA ARG A 643 -11.58 -8.67 18.48
C ARG A 643 -13.01 -9.19 18.55
N ASN A 644 -13.86 -8.81 17.60
CA ASN A 644 -15.21 -9.37 17.47
C ASN A 644 -15.14 -10.79 16.85
N PRO A 645 -15.63 -11.84 17.53
CA PRO A 645 -15.53 -13.22 17.07
C PRO A 645 -16.38 -13.55 15.82
N VAL A 646 -17.23 -12.64 15.33
CA VAL A 646 -18.22 -12.93 14.27
C VAL A 646 -17.62 -13.11 12.86
N ASN A 647 -16.34 -12.75 12.63
CA ASN A 647 -15.81 -12.61 11.27
C ASN A 647 -14.76 -13.64 10.80
N ILE A 648 -14.50 -14.72 11.55
CA ILE A 648 -13.65 -15.79 11.02
C ILE A 648 -14.57 -16.93 10.60
N SER A 649 -14.86 -17.01 9.29
CA SER A 649 -15.31 -18.25 8.68
C SER A 649 -14.18 -19.26 8.86
N LEU A 650 -14.16 -19.93 10.01
CA LEU A 650 -13.32 -21.08 10.29
C LEU A 650 -13.87 -22.22 9.41
N SER A 651 -13.51 -22.22 8.13
CA SER A 651 -13.56 -23.44 7.34
C SER A 651 -12.69 -24.45 8.09
N LYS A 652 -13.36 -25.48 8.61
CA LYS A 652 -12.76 -26.55 9.41
C LYS A 652 -11.53 -27.09 8.66
N VAL A 653 -10.33 -26.80 9.15
CA VAL A 653 -9.15 -27.59 8.81
C VAL A 653 -9.32 -28.92 9.53
N THR A 654 -9.73 -29.95 8.79
CA THR A 654 -9.75 -31.33 9.27
C THR A 654 -8.32 -31.73 9.62
N PRO A 655 -8.07 -32.32 10.81
CA PRO A 655 -6.77 -32.93 11.07
C PRO A 655 -6.54 -34.03 10.05
N VAL A 656 -5.41 -34.00 9.36
CA VAL A 656 -4.97 -35.15 8.55
C VAL A 656 -4.72 -36.29 9.54
N GLY A 657 -5.64 -37.25 9.56
CA GLY A 657 -5.58 -38.41 10.42
C GLY A 657 -4.39 -39.31 10.09
N ASP A 658 -3.86 -39.91 11.16
CA ASP A 658 -2.81 -40.93 11.15
C ASP A 658 -3.03 -41.99 10.07
N ALA A 659 -2.04 -42.13 9.19
CA ALA A 659 -1.89 -43.33 8.36
C ALA A 659 -1.29 -44.44 9.23
N THR A 660 -2.15 -45.14 9.97
CA THR A 660 -1.83 -46.45 10.53
C THR A 660 -1.64 -47.46 9.40
N SER A 661 -0.45 -48.06 9.38
CA SER A 661 -0.17 -49.49 9.10
C SER A 661 -1.22 -50.30 8.34
N GLY A 662 -0.87 -50.79 7.16
CA GLY A 662 -1.67 -51.77 6.43
C GLY A 662 -1.02 -52.32 5.16
N SER A 663 0.10 -53.02 5.29
CA SER A 663 0.49 -54.30 4.63
C SER A 663 1.99 -54.51 4.72
#